data_AF-A0A7S3PPR1-F1
#
_entry.id   AF-A0A7S3PPR1-F1
#
_cell.length_a   1.000
_cell.length_b   1.000
_cell.length_c   1.000
_cell.angle_alpha   90.00
_cell.angle_beta   90.00
_cell.angle_gamma   90.00
#
_symmetry.space_group_name_H-M   'P 1'
#
loop_
_entity.id
_entity.type
_entity.pdbx_description
1 polymer ?
#
loop_
_entity_poly.entity_id
_entity_poly.type
_entity_poly.pdbx_seq_one_letter_code
_entity_poly.pdbx_strand_id
1 'polypeptide(L)'
;KALRNELLWVRVRCVDVYPFDCNIEAVIDLLDHADKENDLAVRNSRLFVPRLRNCTIQQRDIPTIVKRTGTYVVSGGLGGLGLALADWLVELGAARIILLSRSGKQKKTAAAWEVHKLKELHDLASALGYSLLLRKCDVTSKDMVNSLFEDIGEVKGVFHAAGLLNEDSLEDMTEAKFKSVYDCKAKGAWCLHEATSSMKSLEHFVVFSSSAAVLGIPKFVHYCAGNAGLDSCIAYRRHNKLPGLAIQLSGVSSAGMSFRSMEHQKRTGIFDLQPIEDLRNDFLNLMTMDSGRASIFLGMGNWKRYETIVDNGYTNTILSAVDTDTNMDTSQIENVDTVPLSTGLSEEVNTLLGLKGVDRRTRIQEIIQEVVSTVTITGDPVDDDEPLLDAGVDSLAAIELGIMIKKRLPELKPPQMPLPAVLVFQLPTVRKIVDHISGILDNFNLPSAVSSSVQARQHELSKEMKTLLSLVGDNRHTYLKQLVQDAVAQVTVSSDHVNENEPLLDAGVDSLAAIELGIILKKQLPELKPPKMPLPAVLVFQLPTVNKIVEHIYSLIEGFTSTPTMAIPCQVPAVPCAERTTFPDLGANGDGEPVAIIGLACRYPSNNKHDLRTPMELWEFIVNEKIASSEVPAERCWTNGDQFGCFLHGVDEFDSKFFGISAAEAKTMDPQHRLLLEVGYEALYTSGYDRKR
;
A
#
# COMPACT_ATOMS: atom_id res chain seq x y z
N LYS A 1 -4.18 -3.34 22.24
CA LYS A 1 -4.29 -2.40 21.09
C LYS A 1 -4.64 -3.13 19.79
N ALA A 2 -3.78 -3.97 19.20
CA ALA A 2 -4.12 -4.72 17.98
C ALA A 2 -5.45 -5.50 18.10
N LEU A 3 -5.67 -6.20 19.22
CA LEU A 3 -6.93 -6.89 19.53
C LEU A 3 -8.17 -5.99 19.43
N ARG A 4 -8.07 -4.72 19.86
CA ARG A 4 -9.18 -3.74 19.80
C ARG A 4 -9.58 -3.43 18.36
N ASN A 5 -8.60 -3.43 17.47
CA ASN A 5 -8.79 -3.08 16.07
C ASN A 5 -9.14 -4.31 15.20
N GLU A 6 -9.01 -5.52 15.76
CA GLU A 6 -9.32 -6.79 15.09
C GLU A 6 -10.66 -7.38 15.58
N LEU A 7 -10.93 -7.33 16.89
CA LEU A 7 -12.16 -7.84 17.50
C LEU A 7 -13.14 -6.70 17.79
N LEU A 8 -13.82 -6.19 16.76
CA LEU A 8 -14.74 -5.05 16.88
C LEU A 8 -15.96 -5.31 17.78
N TRP A 9 -16.27 -6.58 18.03
CA TRP A 9 -17.35 -7.01 18.91
C TRP A 9 -16.92 -7.15 20.39
N VAL A 10 -15.62 -7.00 20.70
CA VAL A 10 -15.10 -7.03 22.08
C VAL A 10 -14.56 -5.66 22.47
N ARG A 11 -14.99 -5.14 23.62
CA ARG A 11 -14.40 -3.93 24.19
C ARG A 11 -13.11 -4.27 24.94
N VAL A 12 -11.96 -3.92 24.35
CA VAL A 12 -10.64 -4.14 24.95
C VAL A 12 -10.06 -2.85 25.53
N ARG A 13 -9.92 -2.81 26.86
CA ARG A 13 -9.23 -1.72 27.59
C ARG A 13 -7.93 -2.22 28.22
N CYS A 14 -6.93 -1.34 28.31
CA CYS A 14 -5.67 -1.55 29.00
C CYS A 14 -5.59 -0.57 30.18
N VAL A 15 -5.37 -1.08 31.39
CA VAL A 15 -5.30 -0.27 32.61
C VAL A 15 -4.01 -0.61 33.34
N ASP A 16 -3.09 0.33 33.38
CA ASP A 16 -1.82 0.21 34.08
C ASP A 16 -1.95 0.74 35.52
N VAL A 17 -1.90 -0.17 36.50
CA VAL A 17 -2.06 0.13 37.93
C VAL A 17 -0.74 0.00 38.67
N TYR A 18 -0.49 0.89 39.63
CA TYR A 18 0.69 0.79 40.50
C TYR A 18 0.35 -0.05 41.74
N PRO A 19 1.18 -1.05 42.13
CA PRO A 19 0.79 -2.06 43.12
C PRO A 19 0.38 -1.54 44.51
N PHE A 20 0.77 -0.31 44.86
CA PHE A 20 0.59 0.25 46.21
C PHE A 20 -0.39 1.44 46.27
N ASP A 21 -0.94 1.90 45.15
CA ASP A 21 -1.64 3.21 45.05
C ASP A 21 -3.15 3.13 44.80
N CYS A 22 -3.76 1.95 44.66
CA CYS A 22 -5.16 1.87 44.25
C CYS A 22 -5.99 0.80 45.00
N ASN A 23 -7.11 1.24 45.57
CA ASN A 23 -8.23 0.37 45.88
C ASN A 23 -8.84 -0.10 44.55
N ILE A 24 -8.96 -1.41 44.35
CA ILE A 24 -9.51 -2.01 43.12
C ILE A 24 -10.94 -1.54 42.82
N GLU A 25 -11.74 -1.29 43.85
CA GLU A 25 -13.11 -0.76 43.72
C GLU A 25 -13.09 0.66 43.14
N ALA A 26 -12.18 1.51 43.62
CA ALA A 26 -12.01 2.86 43.08
C ALA A 26 -11.52 2.84 41.62
N VAL A 27 -10.74 1.82 41.23
CA VAL A 27 -10.33 1.64 39.83
C VAL A 27 -11.53 1.24 38.96
N ILE A 28 -12.37 0.31 39.44
CA ILE A 28 -13.58 -0.12 38.72
C ILE A 28 -14.55 1.06 38.56
N ASP A 29 -14.82 1.82 39.62
CA ASP A 29 -15.66 3.01 39.56
C ASP A 29 -15.11 4.05 38.58
N LEU A 30 -13.80 4.28 38.59
CA LEU A 30 -13.13 5.19 37.64
C LEU A 30 -13.24 4.69 36.18
N LEU A 31 -13.25 3.38 35.95
CA LEU A 31 -13.36 2.79 34.62
C LEU A 31 -14.76 2.90 34.02
N ASP A 32 -15.79 2.78 34.86
CA ASP A 32 -17.19 2.94 34.44
C ASP A 32 -17.51 4.37 33.96
N HIS A 33 -16.73 5.37 34.39
CA HIS A 33 -16.89 6.76 33.97
C HIS A 33 -15.98 7.17 32.79
N ALA A 34 -15.04 6.31 32.38
CA ALA A 34 -14.10 6.57 31.30
C ALA A 34 -14.66 6.08 29.94
N ASP A 35 -15.84 6.58 29.56
CA ASP A 35 -16.64 6.02 28.45
C ASP A 35 -15.96 6.01 27.09
N LYS A 36 -14.94 6.86 26.90
CA LYS A 36 -14.28 7.08 25.60
C LYS A 36 -12.80 6.71 25.56
N GLU A 37 -12.23 6.22 26.68
CA GLU A 37 -10.80 5.96 26.79
C GLU A 37 -10.51 4.47 26.96
N ASN A 38 -9.52 3.99 26.20
CA ASN A 38 -9.23 2.57 26.14
C ASN A 38 -7.84 2.20 26.67
N ASP A 39 -6.94 3.16 26.83
CA ASP A 39 -5.61 2.95 27.41
C ASP A 39 -5.47 3.94 28.57
N LEU A 40 -5.30 3.43 29.79
CA LEU A 40 -5.38 4.20 31.03
C LEU A 40 -4.22 3.83 31.95
N ALA A 41 -3.76 4.79 32.73
CA ALA A 41 -2.85 4.54 33.85
C ALA A 41 -3.43 5.18 35.12
N VAL A 42 -3.43 4.42 36.21
CA VAL A 42 -3.86 4.92 37.54
C VAL A 42 -2.61 5.23 38.34
N ARG A 43 -2.44 6.48 38.75
CA ARG A 43 -1.34 6.92 39.64
C ARG A 43 -1.88 7.86 40.70
N ASN A 44 -1.54 7.62 41.98
CA ASN A 44 -2.05 8.44 43.09
C ASN A 44 -3.57 8.66 43.05
N SER A 45 -4.35 7.58 42.78
CA SER A 45 -5.82 7.63 42.62
C SER A 45 -6.32 8.62 41.53
N ARG A 46 -5.51 8.94 40.54
CA ARG A 46 -5.89 9.74 39.36
C ARG A 46 -5.72 8.93 38.09
N LEU A 47 -6.64 9.13 37.14
CA LEU A 47 -6.55 8.58 35.79
C LEU A 47 -5.64 9.44 34.92
N PHE A 48 -4.74 8.78 34.22
CA PHE A 48 -3.90 9.34 33.18
C PHE A 48 -4.18 8.61 31.88
N VAL A 49 -4.15 9.36 30.79
CA VAL A 49 -4.43 8.82 29.46
C VAL A 49 -3.24 9.17 28.56
N PRO A 50 -2.65 8.19 27.84
CA PRO A 50 -1.53 8.47 26.96
C PRO A 50 -1.98 9.30 25.76
N ARG A 51 -1.13 10.25 25.38
CA ARG A 51 -1.30 11.10 24.19
C ARG A 51 0.03 11.24 23.46
N LEU A 52 0.00 11.08 22.16
CA LEU A 52 1.09 11.51 21.29
C LEU A 52 1.09 13.04 21.26
N ARG A 53 2.28 13.62 21.34
CA ARG A 53 2.50 15.06 21.28
C ARG A 53 3.66 15.35 20.35
N ASN A 54 3.50 16.37 19.52
CA ASN A 54 4.56 16.87 18.67
C ASN A 54 5.79 17.22 19.51
N CYS A 55 6.96 16.84 19.00
CA CYS A 55 8.23 17.09 19.64
C CYS A 55 9.16 17.72 18.60
N THR A 56 9.48 18.99 18.75
CA THR A 56 10.48 19.64 17.91
C THR A 56 11.87 19.25 18.38
N ILE A 57 12.66 18.69 17.47
CA ILE A 57 14.07 18.38 17.75
C ILE A 57 14.89 19.60 17.35
N GLN A 58 15.54 20.24 18.33
CA GLN A 58 16.49 21.30 18.03
C GLN A 58 17.74 20.68 17.42
N GLN A 59 18.07 21.07 16.19
CA GLN A 59 19.36 20.75 15.60
C GLN A 59 20.45 21.34 16.49
N ARG A 60 21.34 20.49 16.98
CA ARG A 60 22.57 20.89 17.68
C ARG A 60 23.74 20.60 16.76
N ASP A 61 24.83 21.37 16.88
CA ASP A 61 26.11 20.98 16.29
C ASP A 61 26.41 19.55 16.72
N ILE A 62 26.54 18.65 15.74
CA ILE A 62 26.69 17.21 15.95
C ILE A 62 27.95 17.02 16.81
N PRO A 63 27.81 16.68 18.12
CA PRO A 63 28.97 16.28 18.90
C PRO A 63 29.56 15.02 18.26
N THR A 64 30.76 14.61 18.62
CA THR A 64 31.27 13.29 18.20
C THR A 64 30.45 12.18 18.89
N ILE A 65 29.25 11.88 18.37
CA ILE A 65 28.29 10.88 18.86
C ILE A 65 28.94 9.50 18.87
N VAL A 66 29.77 9.26 17.87
CA VAL A 66 30.50 8.02 17.64
C VAL A 66 31.97 8.27 17.91
N LYS A 67 32.53 7.56 18.90
CA LYS A 67 33.94 7.63 19.26
C LYS A 67 34.70 6.61 18.42
N ARG A 68 35.78 7.05 17.79
CA ARG A 68 36.62 6.19 16.96
C ARG A 68 37.12 4.94 17.69
N THR A 69 37.45 5.06 18.97
CA THR A 69 37.93 3.94 19.80
C THR A 69 36.82 3.07 20.39
N GLY A 70 35.54 3.36 20.11
CA GLY A 70 34.41 2.63 20.64
C GLY A 70 34.08 1.35 19.87
N THR A 71 33.58 0.35 20.60
CA THR A 71 32.96 -0.84 20.01
C THR A 71 31.45 -0.64 19.92
N TYR A 72 30.87 -0.94 18.76
CA TYR A 72 29.43 -0.82 18.49
C TYR A 72 28.84 -2.14 18.04
N VAL A 73 27.75 -2.57 18.67
CA VAL A 73 27.10 -3.87 18.41
C VAL A 73 25.74 -3.63 17.76
N VAL A 74 25.49 -4.27 16.62
CA VAL A 74 24.22 -4.19 15.88
C VAL A 74 23.60 -5.58 15.77
N SER A 75 22.52 -5.85 16.49
CA SER A 75 21.77 -7.10 16.32
C SER A 75 20.75 -7.00 15.20
N GLY A 76 20.53 -8.10 14.47
CA GLY A 76 19.85 -8.00 13.17
C GLY A 76 20.75 -7.31 12.14
N GLY A 77 22.07 -7.28 12.36
CA GLY A 77 23.03 -6.47 11.61
C GLY A 77 23.20 -6.86 10.14
N LEU A 78 22.64 -8.00 9.71
CA LEU A 78 22.66 -8.46 8.32
C LEU A 78 21.33 -8.30 7.59
N GLY A 79 20.32 -7.71 8.25
CA GLY A 79 19.09 -7.29 7.58
C GLY A 79 19.18 -5.83 7.14
N GLY A 80 18.26 -5.38 6.29
CA GLY A 80 18.32 -4.06 5.69
C GLY A 80 18.54 -2.88 6.64
N LEU A 81 17.78 -2.80 7.74
CA LEU A 81 17.98 -1.76 8.76
C LEU A 81 19.36 -1.85 9.43
N GLY A 82 19.80 -3.07 9.73
CA GLY A 82 21.10 -3.32 10.37
C GLY A 82 22.28 -2.91 9.50
N LEU A 83 22.19 -3.13 8.18
CA LEU A 83 23.21 -2.73 7.21
C LEU A 83 23.25 -1.22 7.04
N ALA A 84 22.11 -0.53 6.94
CA ALA A 84 22.06 0.93 6.91
C ALA A 84 22.66 1.56 8.18
N LEU A 85 22.36 0.99 9.36
CA LEU A 85 22.98 1.41 10.62
C LEU A 85 24.49 1.22 10.63
N ALA A 86 24.97 0.09 10.12
CA ALA A 86 26.39 -0.19 10.02
C ALA A 86 27.10 0.84 9.12
N ASP A 87 26.49 1.19 7.99
CA ASP A 87 26.95 2.23 7.07
C ASP A 87 27.14 3.57 7.76
N TRP A 88 26.10 4.03 8.47
CA TRP A 88 26.17 5.28 9.21
C TRP A 88 27.24 5.25 10.30
N LEU A 89 27.38 4.14 11.02
CA LEU A 89 28.40 4.00 12.04
C LEU A 89 29.82 4.06 11.44
N VAL A 90 30.05 3.44 10.28
CA VAL A 90 31.34 3.53 9.55
C VAL A 90 31.63 4.97 9.16
N GLU A 91 30.67 5.66 8.53
CA GLU A 91 30.83 7.07 8.14
C GLU A 91 31.07 8.00 9.33
N LEU A 92 30.41 7.74 10.46
CA LEU A 92 30.60 8.50 11.70
C LEU A 92 31.91 8.16 12.42
N GLY A 93 32.69 7.21 11.89
CA GLY A 93 34.04 6.91 12.34
C GLY A 93 34.14 5.80 13.39
N ALA A 94 33.13 4.94 13.54
CA ALA A 94 33.22 3.78 14.43
C ALA A 94 34.28 2.79 13.91
N ALA A 95 35.45 2.73 14.55
CA ALA A 95 36.52 1.85 14.07
C ALA A 95 36.30 0.37 14.41
N ARG A 96 35.30 0.02 15.25
CA ARG A 96 34.97 -1.37 15.57
C ARG A 96 33.46 -1.58 15.63
N ILE A 97 32.91 -2.29 14.65
CA ILE A 97 31.48 -2.59 14.51
C ILE A 97 31.30 -4.10 14.47
N ILE A 98 30.35 -4.61 15.25
CA ILE A 98 30.04 -6.03 15.38
C ILE A 98 28.60 -6.27 14.97
N LEU A 99 28.41 -6.96 13.84
CA LEU A 99 27.10 -7.32 13.30
C LEU A 99 26.68 -8.71 13.80
N LEU A 100 25.60 -8.76 14.57
CA LEU A 100 25.07 -10.01 15.12
C LEU A 100 23.93 -10.55 14.25
N SER A 101 24.01 -11.85 13.98
CA SER A 101 22.91 -12.62 13.40
C SER A 101 22.93 -14.07 13.91
N ARG A 102 21.81 -14.78 13.80
CA ARG A 102 21.69 -16.19 14.23
C ARG A 102 22.67 -17.13 13.52
N SER A 103 23.01 -16.84 12.26
CA SER A 103 23.96 -17.61 11.46
C SER A 103 25.39 -17.08 11.58
N GLY A 104 25.58 -15.80 11.90
CA GLY A 104 26.86 -15.11 11.80
C GLY A 104 27.38 -14.96 10.37
N LYS A 105 26.53 -15.23 9.37
CA LYS A 105 26.87 -15.26 7.94
C LYS A 105 25.68 -14.74 7.13
N GLN A 106 25.97 -14.13 5.98
CA GLN A 106 24.95 -13.70 5.05
C GLN A 106 24.09 -14.90 4.61
N LYS A 107 22.77 -14.73 4.59
CA LYS A 107 21.85 -15.79 4.16
C LYS A 107 21.99 -15.98 2.65
N LYS A 108 21.84 -17.23 2.18
CA LYS A 108 21.77 -17.52 0.74
C LYS A 108 20.54 -16.89 0.07
N THR A 109 19.47 -16.69 0.84
CA THR A 109 18.21 -16.08 0.42
C THR A 109 18.15 -14.58 0.74
N ALA A 110 19.28 -13.94 1.06
CA ALA A 110 19.30 -12.50 1.27
C ALA A 110 19.00 -11.79 -0.05
N ALA A 111 18.37 -10.62 0.02
CA ALA A 111 18.13 -9.83 -1.18
C ALA A 111 19.47 -9.40 -1.80
N ALA A 112 19.51 -9.29 -3.14
CA ALA A 112 20.75 -8.94 -3.87
C ALA A 112 21.39 -7.65 -3.33
N TRP A 113 20.56 -6.66 -2.99
CA TRP A 113 21.01 -5.40 -2.42
C TRP A 113 21.68 -5.57 -1.03
N GLU A 114 21.17 -6.46 -0.15
CA GLU A 114 21.77 -6.69 1.17
C GLU A 114 23.16 -7.32 1.03
N VAL A 115 23.31 -8.22 0.06
CA VAL A 115 24.59 -8.84 -0.28
C VAL A 115 25.58 -7.80 -0.82
N HIS A 116 25.12 -6.95 -1.74
CA HIS A 116 25.93 -5.88 -2.32
C HIS A 116 26.37 -4.87 -1.24
N LYS A 117 25.42 -4.39 -0.43
CA LYS A 117 25.69 -3.42 0.63
C LYS A 117 26.66 -3.95 1.68
N LEU A 118 26.55 -5.22 2.07
CA LEU A 118 27.51 -5.83 3.00
C LEU A 118 28.93 -5.86 2.42
N LYS A 119 29.07 -6.08 1.11
CA LYS A 119 30.37 -6.04 0.42
C LYS A 119 30.93 -4.62 0.40
N GLU A 120 30.12 -3.63 -0.01
CA GLU A 120 30.52 -2.21 0.02
C GLU A 120 30.98 -1.77 1.42
N LEU A 121 30.24 -2.15 2.46
CA LEU A 121 30.60 -1.86 3.85
C LEU A 121 31.93 -2.48 4.26
N HIS A 122 32.21 -3.70 3.81
CA HIS A 122 33.46 -4.37 4.10
C HIS A 122 34.64 -3.69 3.41
N ASP A 123 34.46 -3.31 2.14
CA ASP A 123 35.48 -2.62 1.34
C ASP A 123 35.76 -1.22 1.92
N LEU A 124 34.71 -0.47 2.28
CA LEU A 124 34.82 0.84 2.92
C LEU A 124 35.48 0.76 4.29
N ALA A 125 35.06 -0.18 5.15
CA ALA A 125 35.67 -0.38 6.45
C ALA A 125 37.15 -0.75 6.33
N SER A 126 37.50 -1.63 5.38
CA SER A 126 38.88 -2.02 5.09
C SER A 126 39.74 -0.82 4.65
N ALA A 127 39.22 0.01 3.73
CA ALA A 127 39.91 1.21 3.26
C ALA A 127 40.17 2.24 4.37
N LEU A 128 39.26 2.33 5.36
CA LEU A 128 39.39 3.22 6.53
C LEU A 128 40.19 2.62 7.69
N GLY A 129 40.61 1.34 7.58
CA GLY A 129 41.28 0.61 8.65
C GLY A 129 40.37 0.28 9.84
N TYR A 130 39.06 0.16 9.59
CA TYR A 130 38.06 -0.18 10.59
C TYR A 130 37.79 -1.68 10.62
N SER A 131 37.41 -2.18 11.79
CA SER A 131 37.10 -3.58 12.04
C SER A 131 35.59 -3.80 11.98
N LEU A 132 35.11 -4.37 10.87
CA LEU A 132 33.73 -4.84 10.72
C LEU A 132 33.68 -6.36 10.93
N LEU A 133 33.07 -6.81 12.04
CA LEU A 133 33.06 -8.21 12.45
C LEU A 133 31.65 -8.79 12.39
N LEU A 134 31.49 -9.91 11.70
CA LEU A 134 30.27 -10.70 11.78
C LEU A 134 30.40 -11.71 12.92
N ARG A 135 29.37 -11.80 13.76
CA ARG A 135 29.31 -12.75 14.88
C ARG A 135 28.00 -13.50 14.90
N LYS A 136 28.10 -14.80 15.19
CA LYS A 136 26.96 -15.67 15.42
C LYS A 136 26.44 -15.42 16.84
N CYS A 137 25.19 -14.97 16.96
CA CYS A 137 24.52 -14.83 18.25
C CYS A 137 23.02 -14.85 18.04
N ASP A 138 22.31 -15.76 18.71
CA ASP A 138 20.87 -15.60 18.90
C ASP A 138 20.64 -14.72 20.12
N VAL A 139 20.16 -13.51 19.90
CA VAL A 139 19.93 -12.53 20.96
C VAL A 139 18.86 -12.96 21.97
N THR A 140 18.05 -13.98 21.64
CA THR A 140 17.05 -14.54 22.56
C THR A 140 17.62 -15.54 23.57
N SER A 141 18.90 -15.91 23.42
CA SER A 141 19.64 -16.78 24.32
C SER A 141 20.53 -15.95 25.24
N LYS A 142 20.19 -15.92 26.53
CA LYS A 142 20.97 -15.22 27.55
C LYS A 142 22.42 -15.69 27.61
N ASP A 143 22.66 -16.99 27.51
CA ASP A 143 24.01 -17.56 27.59
C ASP A 143 24.89 -17.15 26.41
N MET A 144 24.34 -17.18 25.18
CA MET A 144 25.09 -16.72 24.00
C MET A 144 25.37 -15.22 24.04
N VAL A 145 24.41 -14.42 24.51
CA VAL A 145 24.61 -12.97 24.67
C VAL A 145 25.69 -12.70 25.72
N ASN A 146 25.61 -13.32 26.89
CA ASN A 146 26.60 -13.15 27.95
C ASN A 146 28.00 -13.57 27.47
N SER A 147 28.13 -14.75 26.86
CA SER A 147 29.41 -15.24 26.32
C SER A 147 29.98 -14.31 25.25
N LEU A 148 29.14 -13.74 24.39
CA LEU A 148 29.56 -12.74 23.41
C LEU A 148 30.10 -11.47 24.09
N PHE A 149 29.39 -10.93 25.08
CA PHE A 149 29.82 -9.71 25.78
C PHE A 149 31.04 -9.92 26.67
N GLU A 150 31.26 -11.14 27.17
CA GLU A 150 32.51 -11.55 27.83
C GLU A 150 33.70 -11.56 26.84
N ASP A 151 33.50 -12.03 25.60
CA ASP A 151 34.55 -12.05 24.55
C ASP A 151 34.89 -10.65 24.01
N ILE A 152 33.88 -9.83 23.72
CA ILE A 152 34.09 -8.52 23.06
C ILE A 152 34.43 -7.40 24.05
N GLY A 153 34.11 -7.58 25.34
CA GLY A 153 34.34 -6.60 26.40
C GLY A 153 33.39 -5.41 26.39
N GLU A 154 33.86 -4.28 26.92
CA GLU A 154 33.07 -3.04 27.01
C GLU A 154 32.71 -2.47 25.63
N VAL A 155 31.47 -1.98 25.52
CA VAL A 155 30.94 -1.36 24.29
C VAL A 155 30.51 0.08 24.54
N LYS A 156 30.50 0.88 23.47
CA LYS A 156 30.00 2.25 23.47
C LYS A 156 28.56 2.35 22.99
N GLY A 157 28.12 1.43 22.14
CA GLY A 157 26.74 1.41 21.66
C GLY A 157 26.21 0.01 21.36
N VAL A 158 24.93 -0.18 21.67
CA VAL A 158 24.14 -1.35 21.26
C VAL A 158 22.92 -0.87 20.48
N PHE A 159 22.76 -1.40 19.27
CA PHE A 159 21.64 -1.11 18.36
C PHE A 159 20.88 -2.41 18.09
N HIS A 160 19.61 -2.45 18.49
CA HIS A 160 18.77 -3.62 18.35
C HIS A 160 17.79 -3.47 17.19
N ALA A 161 18.20 -3.96 16.02
CA ALA A 161 17.42 -4.00 14.79
C ALA A 161 16.93 -5.43 14.45
N ALA A 162 17.04 -6.38 15.38
CA ALA A 162 16.53 -7.72 15.14
C ALA A 162 14.99 -7.71 15.14
N GLY A 163 14.41 -8.28 14.10
CA GLY A 163 12.97 -8.34 13.93
C GLY A 163 12.58 -9.34 12.86
N LEU A 164 11.38 -9.88 13.04
CA LEU A 164 10.65 -10.62 12.02
C LEU A 164 9.30 -9.92 11.87
N LEU A 165 8.81 -9.86 10.64
CA LEU A 165 7.52 -9.29 10.31
C LEU A 165 6.70 -10.39 9.65
N ASN A 166 5.64 -10.82 10.33
CA ASN A 166 4.67 -11.79 9.83
C ASN A 166 3.26 -11.24 10.08
N GLU A 167 2.37 -11.42 9.11
CA GLU A 167 0.93 -11.21 9.29
C GLU A 167 0.33 -12.55 9.72
N ASP A 168 -0.50 -12.53 10.76
CA ASP A 168 -1.20 -13.72 11.23
C ASP A 168 -2.45 -13.29 11.99
N SER A 169 -3.58 -13.90 11.64
CA SER A 169 -4.85 -13.62 12.31
C SER A 169 -4.76 -14.05 13.79
N LEU A 170 -5.55 -13.42 14.65
CA LEU A 170 -5.62 -13.87 16.04
C LEU A 170 -6.14 -15.32 16.16
N GLU A 171 -7.06 -15.72 15.29
CA GLU A 171 -7.67 -17.06 15.27
C GLU A 171 -6.63 -18.14 14.95
N ASP A 172 -5.68 -17.84 14.05
CA ASP A 172 -4.62 -18.76 13.61
C ASP A 172 -3.32 -18.63 14.43
N MET A 173 -3.30 -17.72 15.41
CA MET A 173 -2.12 -17.39 16.21
C MET A 173 -1.81 -18.50 17.22
N THR A 174 -0.74 -19.25 16.98
CA THR A 174 -0.21 -20.20 17.97
C THR A 174 0.84 -19.54 18.87
N GLU A 175 1.07 -20.12 20.05
CA GLU A 175 2.14 -19.66 20.95
C GLU A 175 3.52 -19.64 20.24
N ALA A 176 3.79 -20.65 19.41
CA ALA A 176 5.04 -20.75 18.67
C ALA A 176 5.21 -19.60 17.66
N LYS A 177 4.16 -19.29 16.88
CA LYS A 177 4.17 -18.17 15.94
C LYS A 177 4.31 -16.84 16.68
N PHE A 178 3.58 -16.66 17.78
CA PHE A 178 3.67 -15.47 18.63
C PHE A 178 5.11 -15.25 19.13
N LYS A 179 5.71 -16.28 19.73
CA LYS A 179 7.09 -16.23 20.27
C LYS A 179 8.12 -16.00 19.18
N SER A 180 7.92 -16.54 17.98
CA SER A 180 8.87 -16.36 16.88
C SER A 180 9.14 -14.89 16.54
N VAL A 181 8.12 -14.03 16.63
CA VAL A 181 8.22 -12.58 16.39
C VAL A 181 8.48 -11.81 17.69
N TYR A 182 7.76 -12.14 18.77
CA TYR A 182 7.90 -11.47 20.06
C TYR A 182 9.31 -11.58 20.63
N ASP A 183 9.88 -12.80 20.65
CA ASP A 183 11.15 -13.08 21.33
C ASP A 183 12.31 -12.34 20.67
N CYS A 184 12.37 -12.32 19.33
CA CYS A 184 13.48 -11.69 18.62
C CYS A 184 13.58 -10.17 18.86
N LYS A 185 12.47 -9.55 19.30
CA LYS A 185 12.38 -8.15 19.72
C LYS A 185 12.49 -8.01 21.24
N ALA A 186 11.42 -8.34 21.96
CA ALA A 186 11.30 -8.03 23.38
C ALA A 186 12.31 -8.81 24.23
N LYS A 187 12.33 -10.14 24.09
CA LYS A 187 13.27 -10.99 24.84
C LYS A 187 14.72 -10.71 24.43
N GLY A 188 14.97 -10.51 23.13
CA GLY A 188 16.28 -10.13 22.61
C GLY A 188 16.83 -8.85 23.23
N ALA A 189 16.02 -7.79 23.26
CA ALA A 189 16.39 -6.53 23.91
C ALA A 189 16.61 -6.70 25.42
N TRP A 190 15.84 -7.56 26.10
CA TRP A 190 16.03 -7.84 27.52
C TRP A 190 17.37 -8.54 27.80
N CYS A 191 17.73 -9.56 27.01
CA CYS A 191 19.03 -10.22 27.14
C CYS A 191 20.19 -9.23 26.91
N LEU A 192 20.09 -8.38 25.89
CA LEU A 192 21.07 -7.31 25.65
C LEU A 192 21.10 -6.30 26.79
N HIS A 193 19.94 -5.98 27.38
CA HIS A 193 19.87 -5.09 28.54
C HIS A 193 20.61 -5.67 29.74
N GLU A 194 20.33 -6.92 30.11
CA GLU A 194 20.98 -7.59 31.24
C GLU A 194 22.49 -7.59 31.07
N ALA A 195 22.98 -8.02 29.91
CA ALA A 195 24.41 -8.10 29.60
C ALA A 195 25.15 -6.76 29.62
N THR A 196 24.43 -5.64 29.47
CA THR A 196 25.03 -4.30 29.37
C THR A 196 24.64 -3.35 30.50
N SER A 197 23.80 -3.80 31.44
CA SER A 197 23.24 -2.98 32.52
C SER A 197 24.28 -2.42 33.48
N SER A 198 25.38 -3.14 33.69
CA SER A 198 26.50 -2.76 34.56
C SER A 198 27.61 -1.96 33.85
N MET A 199 27.54 -1.81 32.52
CA MET A 199 28.61 -1.19 31.73
C MET A 199 28.53 0.33 31.79
N LYS A 200 29.52 0.96 32.44
CA LYS A 200 29.64 2.43 32.51
C LYS A 200 30.09 3.06 31.19
N SER A 201 30.73 2.27 30.33
CA SER A 201 31.21 2.71 29.02
C SER A 201 30.08 2.99 28.03
N LEU A 202 28.92 2.35 28.23
CA LEU A 202 27.80 2.36 27.30
C LEU A 202 27.18 3.76 27.25
N GLU A 203 27.17 4.35 26.07
CA GLU A 203 26.61 5.69 25.81
C GLU A 203 25.28 5.57 25.07
N HIS A 204 25.14 4.55 24.21
CA HIS A 204 23.98 4.35 23.35
C HIS A 204 23.38 2.96 23.54
N PHE A 205 22.07 2.90 23.86
CA PHE A 205 21.31 1.66 23.80
C PHE A 205 20.02 1.96 23.03
N VAL A 206 20.00 1.64 21.74
CA VAL A 206 18.93 2.03 20.83
C VAL A 206 18.20 0.79 20.35
N VAL A 207 16.87 0.79 20.42
CA VAL A 207 16.04 -0.30 19.91
C VAL A 207 15.12 0.26 18.81
N PHE A 208 14.96 -0.52 17.74
CA PHE A 208 14.06 -0.18 16.65
C PHE A 208 12.70 -0.83 16.89
N SER A 209 11.83 -0.04 17.51
CA SER A 209 10.43 -0.32 17.74
C SER A 209 9.61 0.05 16.50
N SER A 210 8.28 0.03 16.61
CA SER A 210 7.39 0.36 15.50
C SER A 210 6.18 1.16 15.95
N SER A 211 5.68 2.01 15.06
CA SER A 211 4.37 2.66 15.18
C SER A 211 3.24 1.67 15.46
N ALA A 212 3.40 0.40 15.08
CA ALA A 212 2.47 -0.68 15.38
C ALA A 212 2.22 -0.88 16.89
N ALA A 213 3.23 -0.68 17.76
CA ALA A 213 3.05 -0.74 19.22
C ALA A 213 2.19 0.41 19.76
N VAL A 214 2.20 1.54 19.06
CA VAL A 214 1.46 2.75 19.45
C VAL A 214 0.03 2.68 18.94
N LEU A 215 -0.13 2.40 17.65
CA LEU A 215 -1.40 2.46 16.92
C LEU A 215 -2.22 1.17 17.03
N GLY A 216 -1.55 0.02 17.17
CA GLY A 216 -2.18 -1.30 17.14
C GLY A 216 -2.64 -1.66 15.73
N ILE A 217 -1.93 -2.53 15.04
CA ILE A 217 -2.29 -2.92 13.67
C ILE A 217 -2.98 -4.30 13.74
N PRO A 218 -4.19 -4.48 13.18
CA PRO A 218 -4.87 -5.78 13.11
C PRO A 218 -3.98 -6.84 12.46
N LYS A 219 -4.08 -8.10 12.88
CA LYS A 219 -3.28 -9.25 12.38
C LYS A 219 -1.76 -9.16 12.61
N PHE A 220 -1.32 -8.17 13.38
CA PHE A 220 0.08 -8.00 13.78
C PHE A 220 0.21 -8.03 15.31
N VAL A 221 -0.62 -8.83 16.01
CA VAL A 221 -0.71 -8.85 17.48
C VAL A 221 0.64 -9.13 18.14
N HIS A 222 1.29 -10.23 17.77
CA HIS A 222 2.65 -10.61 18.16
C HIS A 222 3.71 -9.54 17.86
N TYR A 223 3.67 -8.91 16.68
CA TYR A 223 4.57 -7.81 16.32
C TYR A 223 4.33 -6.55 17.18
N CYS A 224 3.08 -6.17 17.39
CA CYS A 224 2.71 -5.06 18.28
C CYS A 224 3.19 -5.32 19.72
N ALA A 225 3.00 -6.54 20.22
CA ALA A 225 3.45 -6.94 21.54
C ALA A 225 4.98 -6.91 21.67
N GLY A 226 5.70 -7.44 20.67
CA GLY A 226 7.16 -7.42 20.65
C GLY A 226 7.74 -6.01 20.70
N ASN A 227 7.19 -5.09 19.90
CA ASN A 227 7.61 -3.69 19.89
C ASN A 227 7.19 -2.93 21.17
N ALA A 228 6.02 -3.23 21.75
CA ALA A 228 5.65 -2.67 23.06
C ALA A 228 6.58 -3.16 24.18
N GLY A 229 7.09 -4.40 24.08
CA GLY A 229 8.13 -4.93 24.96
C GLY A 229 9.46 -4.18 24.82
N LEU A 230 9.85 -3.79 23.59
CA LEU A 230 11.02 -2.93 23.36
C LEU A 230 10.86 -1.57 24.06
N ASP A 231 9.72 -0.92 23.85
CA ASP A 231 9.42 0.38 24.46
C ASP A 231 9.48 0.31 25.99
N SER A 232 8.92 -0.76 26.56
CA SER A 232 8.91 -1.01 28.01
C SER A 232 10.32 -1.27 28.55
N CYS A 233 11.16 -2.02 27.82
CA CYS A 233 12.56 -2.24 28.18
C CYS A 233 13.32 -0.90 28.25
N ILE A 234 13.11 0.00 27.29
CA ILE A 234 13.75 1.31 27.32
C ILE A 234 13.21 2.19 28.45
N ALA A 235 11.90 2.20 28.69
CA ALA A 235 11.31 2.89 29.83
C ALA A 235 11.94 2.41 31.16
N TYR A 236 12.13 1.11 31.32
CA TYR A 236 12.80 0.51 32.47
C TYR A 236 14.27 0.95 32.59
N ARG A 237 15.03 0.92 31.48
CA ARG A 237 16.42 1.41 31.46
C ARG A 237 16.52 2.87 31.88
N ARG A 238 15.66 3.73 31.34
CA ARG A 238 15.63 5.16 31.65
C ARG A 238 15.24 5.42 33.10
N HIS A 239 14.28 4.67 33.65
CA HIS A 239 13.96 4.72 35.09
C HIS A 239 15.18 4.40 35.96
N ASN A 240 16.00 3.44 35.55
CA ASN A 240 17.25 3.08 36.20
C ASN A 240 18.45 3.98 35.83
N LYS A 241 18.20 5.13 35.17
CA LYS A 241 19.23 6.09 34.73
C LYS A 241 20.27 5.49 33.78
N LEU A 242 19.91 4.43 33.06
CA LEU A 242 20.73 3.82 32.01
C LEU A 242 20.39 4.46 30.65
N PRO A 243 21.35 4.50 29.70
CA PRO A 243 21.08 4.95 28.34
C PRO A 243 20.04 4.04 27.69
N GLY A 244 19.17 4.62 26.87
CA GLY A 244 18.04 3.93 26.28
C GLY A 244 17.25 4.86 25.34
N LEU A 245 17.01 4.43 24.12
CA LEU A 245 16.15 5.10 23.15
C LEU A 245 15.38 4.05 22.34
N ALA A 246 14.05 4.14 22.34
CA ALA A 246 13.20 3.39 21.43
C ALA A 246 12.75 4.28 20.30
N ILE A 247 13.04 3.90 19.06
CA ILE A 247 12.58 4.59 17.86
C ILE A 247 11.41 3.79 17.30
N GLN A 248 10.20 4.33 17.42
CA GLN A 248 8.97 3.71 16.92
C GLN A 248 8.76 4.13 15.46
N LEU A 249 9.32 3.33 14.53
CA LEU A 249 9.29 3.61 13.11
C LEU A 249 7.93 3.22 12.48
N SER A 250 7.40 4.06 11.60
CA SER A 250 6.49 3.62 10.54
C SER A 250 7.22 2.69 9.55
N GLY A 251 6.50 2.11 8.59
CA GLY A 251 7.15 1.31 7.54
C GLY A 251 8.24 2.14 6.86
N VAL A 252 9.32 1.48 6.45
CA VAL A 252 10.46 2.15 5.80
C VAL A 252 10.62 1.48 4.43
N SER A 253 10.61 2.28 3.38
CA SER A 253 10.92 1.79 2.03
C SER A 253 12.36 1.23 1.98
N SER A 254 12.67 0.36 1.02
CA SER A 254 13.97 -0.35 0.84
C SER A 254 14.45 -1.31 1.95
N ALA A 255 14.01 -1.18 3.21
CA ALA A 255 14.55 -1.98 4.33
C ALA A 255 13.88 -3.34 4.58
N GLY A 256 13.03 -3.82 3.68
CA GLY A 256 12.25 -5.07 3.88
C GLY A 256 11.21 -4.99 4.99
N MET A 257 10.87 -3.78 5.45
CA MET A 257 9.91 -3.50 6.53
C MET A 257 8.66 -2.74 6.05
N SER A 258 8.53 -2.54 4.74
CA SER A 258 7.30 -2.04 4.11
C SER A 258 6.38 -3.23 3.79
N PHE A 259 5.16 -3.20 4.30
CA PHE A 259 4.14 -4.23 4.06
C PHE A 259 2.84 -3.66 3.50
N ARG A 260 2.78 -2.34 3.30
CA ARG A 260 1.56 -1.64 2.88
C ARG A 260 1.73 -1.20 1.45
N SER A 261 0.83 -1.65 0.57
CA SER A 261 0.73 -1.09 -0.78
C SER A 261 0.50 0.42 -0.71
N MET A 262 0.93 1.15 -1.73
CA MET A 262 0.71 2.61 -1.81
C MET A 262 -0.78 2.97 -1.67
N GLU A 263 -1.67 2.13 -2.21
CA GLU A 263 -3.12 2.29 -2.04
C GLU A 263 -3.56 2.10 -0.58
N HIS A 264 -3.00 1.12 0.12
CA HIS A 264 -3.27 0.91 1.55
C HIS A 264 -2.76 2.07 2.41
N GLN A 265 -1.61 2.65 2.08
CA GLN A 265 -1.06 3.83 2.77
C GLN A 265 -1.96 5.06 2.57
N LYS A 266 -2.34 5.35 1.32
CA LYS A 266 -3.30 6.43 1.00
C LYS A 266 -4.66 6.21 1.68
N ARG A 267 -5.13 4.96 1.70
CA ARG A 267 -6.37 4.60 2.37
C ARG A 267 -6.26 4.90 3.85
N THR A 268 -5.29 4.32 4.55
CA THR A 268 -5.14 4.42 6.03
C THR A 268 -4.64 5.77 6.52
N GLY A 269 -4.03 6.58 5.65
CA GLY A 269 -3.42 7.85 6.03
C GLY A 269 -2.08 7.69 6.77
N ILE A 270 -1.49 6.49 6.83
CA ILE A 270 -0.14 6.29 7.38
C ILE A 270 0.79 5.92 6.24
N PHE A 271 1.86 6.68 6.10
CA PHE A 271 2.82 6.52 5.04
C PHE A 271 4.11 5.89 5.55
N ASP A 272 4.74 5.15 4.65
CA ASP A 272 6.10 4.72 4.87
C ASP A 272 7.04 5.93 4.82
N LEU A 273 8.11 5.83 5.59
CA LEU A 273 9.20 6.79 5.58
C LEU A 273 10.01 6.66 4.29
N GLN A 274 10.82 7.70 4.05
CA GLN A 274 11.87 7.70 3.03
C GLN A 274 12.73 6.43 3.09
N PRO A 275 13.42 6.07 2.00
CA PRO A 275 14.35 4.94 1.99
C PRO A 275 15.24 5.00 3.21
N ILE A 276 15.56 3.83 3.79
CA ILE A 276 16.24 3.80 5.08
C ILE A 276 17.52 4.63 5.07
N GLU A 277 18.23 4.66 3.94
CA GLU A 277 19.45 5.42 3.68
C GLU A 277 19.31 6.92 3.99
N ASP A 278 18.15 7.50 3.74
CA ASP A 278 17.88 8.93 3.89
C ASP A 278 17.53 9.33 5.34
N LEU A 279 17.22 8.35 6.21
CA LEU A 279 16.84 8.58 7.61
C LEU A 279 18.06 8.82 8.53
N ARG A 280 19.27 8.91 7.97
CA ARG A 280 20.52 9.12 8.71
C ARG A 280 20.47 10.36 9.60
N ASN A 281 20.06 11.49 9.05
CA ASN A 281 20.05 12.76 9.79
C ASN A 281 18.98 12.76 10.89
N ASP A 282 17.82 12.17 10.64
CA ASP A 282 16.78 11.98 11.66
C ASP A 282 17.30 11.11 12.80
N PHE A 283 17.97 10.01 12.48
CA PHE A 283 18.58 9.13 13.46
C PHE A 283 19.64 9.84 14.32
N LEU A 284 20.54 10.61 13.69
CA LEU A 284 21.56 11.39 14.40
C LEU A 284 20.96 12.45 15.33
N ASN A 285 19.91 13.13 14.87
CA ASN A 285 19.17 14.08 15.68
C ASN A 285 18.54 13.38 16.88
N LEU A 286 17.88 12.23 16.69
CA LEU A 286 17.29 11.45 17.78
C LEU A 286 18.32 10.99 18.82
N MET A 287 19.51 10.56 18.39
CA MET A 287 20.60 10.16 19.29
C MET A 287 21.18 11.30 20.13
N THR A 288 21.06 12.55 19.67
CA THR A 288 21.56 13.73 20.38
C THR A 288 20.50 14.44 21.20
N MET A 289 19.26 13.96 21.15
CA MET A 289 18.15 14.53 21.92
C MET A 289 18.36 14.37 23.42
N ASP A 290 18.52 15.51 24.10
CA ASP A 290 18.42 15.59 25.55
C ASP A 290 16.95 15.82 25.96
N SER A 291 16.07 14.88 25.59
CA SER A 291 14.62 15.05 25.76
C SER A 291 14.09 14.46 27.07
N GLY A 292 14.92 13.70 27.79
CA GLY A 292 14.47 12.86 28.90
C GLY A 292 13.56 11.68 28.48
N ARG A 293 13.10 11.63 27.23
CA ARG A 293 12.08 10.68 26.73
C ARG A 293 12.71 9.32 26.41
N ALA A 294 11.96 8.26 26.71
CA ALA A 294 12.36 6.86 26.46
C ALA A 294 12.03 6.41 25.03
N SER A 295 10.93 6.88 24.45
CA SER A 295 10.44 6.45 23.14
C SER A 295 10.05 7.65 22.29
N ILE A 296 10.39 7.60 21.00
CA ILE A 296 10.01 8.60 20.01
C ILE A 296 9.32 7.93 18.84
N PHE A 297 8.13 8.44 18.50
CA PHE A 297 7.42 8.09 17.28
C PHE A 297 8.00 8.84 16.09
N LEU A 298 8.53 8.11 15.12
CA LEU A 298 8.99 8.65 13.85
C LEU A 298 8.15 8.03 12.73
N GLY A 299 7.24 8.82 12.18
CA GLY A 299 6.31 8.36 11.17
C GLY A 299 5.65 9.52 10.46
N MET A 300 5.29 9.27 9.20
CA MET A 300 4.53 10.20 8.37
C MET A 300 3.08 9.76 8.31
N GLY A 301 2.15 10.71 8.45
CA GLY A 301 0.74 10.40 8.44
C GLY A 301 -0.14 11.62 8.19
N ASN A 302 -1.23 11.40 7.46
CA ASN A 302 -2.41 12.25 7.47
C ASN A 302 -3.27 11.80 8.66
N TRP A 303 -3.07 12.44 9.81
CA TRP A 303 -3.71 12.07 11.06
C TRP A 303 -5.22 12.31 11.03
N LYS A 304 -5.69 13.33 10.31
CA LYS A 304 -7.13 13.58 10.09
C LYS A 304 -7.79 12.42 9.35
N ARG A 305 -7.13 11.90 8.31
CA ARG A 305 -7.57 10.72 7.55
C ARG A 305 -7.57 9.46 8.41
N TYR A 306 -6.51 9.27 9.19
CA TYR A 306 -6.39 8.13 10.09
C TYR A 306 -7.49 8.14 11.18
N GLU A 307 -7.79 9.31 11.77
CA GLU A 307 -8.87 9.46 12.75
C GLU A 307 -10.23 9.09 12.16
N THR A 308 -10.51 9.49 10.91
CA THR A 308 -11.79 9.15 10.23
C THR A 308 -11.97 7.64 10.02
N ILE A 309 -10.88 6.89 9.91
CA ILE A 309 -10.91 5.45 9.57
C ILE A 309 -10.92 4.57 10.82
N VAL A 310 -10.26 5.03 11.88
CA VAL A 310 -10.19 4.30 13.15
C VAL A 310 -11.42 4.55 14.02
N ASP A 311 -12.23 5.55 13.70
CA ASP A 311 -13.49 5.82 14.37
C ASP A 311 -14.56 4.76 14.03
N ASN A 312 -14.40 3.57 14.60
CA ASN A 312 -15.34 2.45 14.54
C ASN A 312 -16.42 2.57 15.65
N GLY A 313 -16.80 3.79 16.04
CA GLY A 313 -17.70 4.06 17.17
C GLY A 313 -17.00 4.15 18.54
N TYR A 314 -15.67 4.06 18.57
CA TYR A 314 -14.85 4.28 19.77
C TYR A 314 -13.68 5.19 19.43
N THR A 315 -13.61 6.37 20.06
CA THR A 315 -12.55 7.34 19.79
C THR A 315 -11.21 6.84 20.31
N ASN A 316 -10.27 6.48 19.42
CA ASN A 316 -8.87 6.29 19.78
C ASN A 316 -8.19 7.67 19.88
N THR A 317 -8.31 8.30 21.04
CA THR A 317 -7.84 9.68 21.31
C THR A 317 -6.33 9.81 21.43
N ILE A 318 -5.54 8.77 21.16
CA ILE A 318 -4.08 8.82 21.29
C ILE A 318 -3.45 9.94 20.44
N LEU A 319 -4.08 10.31 19.33
CA LEU A 319 -3.67 11.39 18.43
C LEU A 319 -4.29 12.76 18.77
N SER A 320 -5.18 12.85 19.76
CA SER A 320 -5.95 14.08 20.03
C SER A 320 -5.11 15.29 20.48
N ALA A 321 -3.82 15.10 20.73
CA ALA A 321 -2.87 16.16 21.09
C ALA A 321 -1.74 16.31 20.05
N VAL A 322 -1.86 15.62 18.92
CA VAL A 322 -1.05 15.85 17.71
C VAL A 322 -1.73 16.98 16.96
N ASP A 323 -0.94 17.97 16.55
CA ASP A 323 -1.46 19.10 15.78
C ASP A 323 -1.95 18.62 14.40
N THR A 324 -3.26 18.51 14.23
CA THR A 324 -3.89 18.09 12.97
C THR A 324 -3.87 19.18 11.90
N ASP A 325 -3.54 20.44 12.27
CA ASP A 325 -3.42 21.55 11.33
C ASP A 325 -2.06 21.55 10.61
N THR A 326 -1.08 20.78 11.13
CA THR A 326 0.08 20.34 10.34
C THR A 326 -0.31 19.19 9.40
N ASN A 327 -1.34 19.40 8.57
CA ASN A 327 -1.53 18.54 7.41
C ASN A 327 -0.26 18.64 6.58
N MET A 328 0.37 17.49 6.31
CA MET A 328 1.20 17.41 5.12
C MET A 328 0.31 17.84 3.96
N ASP A 329 0.66 18.95 3.32
CA ASP A 329 0.14 19.29 2.02
C ASP A 329 0.43 18.08 1.13
N THR A 330 -0.61 17.35 0.75
CA THR A 330 -0.47 16.16 -0.10
C THR A 330 0.20 16.51 -1.42
N SER A 331 0.29 17.80 -1.78
CA SER A 331 1.12 18.29 -2.88
C SER A 331 2.60 17.94 -2.73
N GLN A 332 3.15 17.83 -1.50
CA GLN A 332 4.55 17.45 -1.28
C GLN A 332 4.79 15.94 -1.44
N ILE A 333 3.78 15.10 -1.22
CA ILE A 333 3.86 13.64 -1.44
C ILE A 333 3.52 13.30 -2.89
N GLU A 334 2.63 14.06 -3.54
CA GLU A 334 2.47 14.04 -5.01
C GLU A 334 3.76 14.48 -5.73
N ASN A 335 4.63 15.24 -5.04
CA ASN A 335 5.92 15.69 -5.55
C ASN A 335 7.11 14.77 -5.22
N VAL A 336 6.94 13.60 -4.58
CA VAL A 336 8.02 12.57 -4.56
C VAL A 336 8.16 11.89 -5.93
N ASP A 337 7.18 12.08 -6.83
CA ASP A 337 7.28 11.82 -8.27
C ASP A 337 7.70 13.07 -9.09
N THR A 338 8.07 14.18 -8.44
CA THR A 338 8.69 15.33 -9.11
C THR A 338 10.01 15.69 -8.46
N VAL A 339 11.08 15.11 -9.01
CA VAL A 339 12.34 15.86 -9.18
C VAL A 339 11.95 17.27 -9.64
N PRO A 340 12.53 18.35 -9.06
CA PRO A 340 12.24 19.70 -9.55
C PRO A 340 12.36 19.68 -11.07
N LEU A 341 11.32 20.19 -11.76
CA LEU A 341 11.40 20.50 -13.18
C LEU A 341 12.55 21.49 -13.36
N SER A 342 13.77 20.98 -13.47
CA SER A 342 14.72 21.54 -14.40
C SER A 342 13.96 21.57 -15.71
N THR A 343 13.84 22.75 -16.29
CA THR A 343 13.23 22.99 -17.59
C THR A 343 14.09 22.40 -18.73
N GLY A 344 14.65 21.21 -18.53
CA GLY A 344 15.52 20.47 -19.42
C GLY A 344 15.34 18.97 -19.22
N LEU A 345 15.51 18.22 -20.31
CA LEU A 345 15.53 16.75 -20.35
C LEU A 345 16.59 16.19 -19.38
N SER A 346 16.42 14.98 -18.85
CA SER A 346 17.44 14.29 -18.04
C SER A 346 18.78 14.17 -18.78
N GLU A 347 19.88 14.10 -18.05
CA GLU A 347 21.23 13.97 -18.62
C GLU A 347 21.35 12.72 -19.51
N GLU A 348 20.69 11.64 -19.11
CA GLU A 348 20.64 10.38 -19.85
C GLU A 348 19.84 10.52 -21.16
N VAL A 349 18.68 11.21 -21.15
CA VAL A 349 17.90 11.48 -22.38
C VAL A 349 18.56 12.52 -23.29
N ASN A 350 19.24 13.53 -22.74
CA ASN A 350 20.05 14.46 -23.54
C ASN A 350 21.21 13.76 -24.23
N THR A 351 21.86 12.81 -23.54
CA THR A 351 22.92 11.99 -24.11
C THR A 351 22.36 11.11 -25.24
N LEU A 352 21.22 10.46 -25.02
CA LEU A 352 20.55 9.65 -26.05
C LEU A 352 20.13 10.49 -27.27
N LEU A 353 19.56 11.68 -27.08
CA LEU A 353 19.17 12.57 -28.17
C LEU A 353 20.36 13.19 -28.92
N GLY A 354 21.54 13.28 -28.27
CA GLY A 354 22.79 13.70 -28.89
C GLY A 354 23.47 12.63 -29.74
N LEU A 355 23.09 11.35 -29.56
CA LEU A 355 23.61 10.21 -30.32
C LEU A 355 22.82 10.01 -31.62
N LYS A 356 23.50 9.68 -32.71
CA LYS A 356 22.85 9.48 -34.02
C LYS A 356 22.48 8.02 -34.22
N GLY A 357 21.21 7.77 -34.57
CA GLY A 357 20.70 6.52 -35.17
C GLY A 357 21.21 5.23 -34.51
N VAL A 358 22.27 4.66 -35.08
CA VAL A 358 22.90 3.40 -34.64
C VAL A 358 23.49 3.52 -33.22
N ASP A 359 24.21 4.60 -32.91
CA ASP A 359 24.86 4.78 -31.61
C ASP A 359 23.84 4.96 -30.48
N ARG A 360 22.71 5.62 -30.78
CA ARG A 360 21.61 5.80 -29.84
C ARG A 360 20.92 4.47 -29.53
N ARG A 361 20.67 3.66 -30.56
CA ARG A 361 20.04 2.34 -30.42
C ARG A 361 20.91 1.40 -29.58
N THR A 362 22.23 1.38 -29.85
CA THR A 362 23.19 0.61 -29.04
C THR A 362 23.19 1.04 -27.58
N ARG A 363 23.14 2.34 -27.31
CA ARG A 363 23.09 2.85 -25.93
C ARG A 363 21.78 2.50 -25.21
N ILE A 364 20.65 2.57 -25.90
CA ILE A 364 19.34 2.12 -25.34
C ILE A 364 19.42 0.62 -25.03
N GLN A 365 20.01 -0.17 -25.91
CA GLN A 365 20.19 -1.60 -25.70
C GLN A 365 21.03 -1.90 -24.46
N GLU A 366 22.17 -1.23 -24.26
CA GLU A 366 22.99 -1.38 -23.05
C GLU A 366 22.21 -1.07 -21.77
N ILE A 367 21.41 0.00 -21.77
CA ILE A 367 20.60 0.42 -20.61
C ILE A 367 19.54 -0.64 -20.29
N ILE A 368 18.81 -1.13 -21.30
CA ILE A 368 17.78 -2.14 -21.09
C ILE A 368 18.41 -3.46 -20.64
N GLN A 369 19.60 -3.80 -21.16
CA GLN A 369 20.32 -5.00 -20.76
C GLN A 369 20.79 -4.95 -19.30
N GLU A 370 21.26 -3.79 -18.82
CA GLU A 370 21.63 -3.56 -17.41
C GLU A 370 20.42 -3.67 -16.48
N VAL A 371 19.27 -3.13 -16.92
CA VAL A 371 18.04 -3.20 -16.13
C VAL A 371 17.49 -4.63 -16.11
N VAL A 372 17.51 -5.35 -17.24
CA VAL A 372 17.03 -6.73 -17.33
C VAL A 372 17.92 -7.67 -16.51
N SER A 373 19.25 -7.53 -16.56
CA SER A 373 20.15 -8.35 -15.73
C SER A 373 19.99 -8.09 -14.23
N THR A 374 19.45 -6.93 -13.83
CA THR A 374 19.17 -6.64 -12.42
C THR A 374 17.94 -7.38 -11.90
N VAL A 375 16.97 -7.67 -12.77
CA VAL A 375 15.70 -8.32 -12.39
C VAL A 375 15.67 -9.84 -12.66
N THR A 376 16.63 -10.36 -13.44
CA THR A 376 16.75 -11.81 -13.69
C THR A 376 17.41 -12.53 -12.51
N ILE A 377 16.95 -13.76 -12.28
CA ILE A 377 17.40 -14.59 -11.14
C ILE A 377 18.91 -14.93 -11.23
N THR A 378 19.45 -15.03 -12.45
CA THR A 378 20.86 -15.39 -12.70
C THR A 378 21.81 -14.21 -12.66
N GLY A 379 21.30 -12.97 -12.87
CA GLY A 379 22.14 -11.77 -12.96
C GLY A 379 22.95 -11.66 -14.26
N ASP A 380 22.79 -12.61 -15.18
CA ASP A 380 23.52 -12.67 -16.44
C ASP A 380 22.80 -11.87 -17.54
N PRO A 381 23.53 -11.39 -18.56
CA PRO A 381 22.92 -10.78 -19.74
C PRO A 381 22.03 -11.80 -20.48
N VAL A 382 20.81 -11.41 -20.79
CA VAL A 382 19.82 -12.19 -21.55
C VAL A 382 20.05 -12.04 -23.05
N ASP A 383 19.81 -13.06 -23.87
CA ASP A 383 19.88 -12.87 -25.32
C ASP A 383 18.79 -11.87 -25.78
N ASP A 384 19.14 -10.95 -26.69
CA ASP A 384 18.25 -9.88 -27.16
C ASP A 384 16.88 -10.38 -27.68
N ASP A 385 16.88 -11.58 -28.28
CA ASP A 385 15.73 -12.20 -28.93
C ASP A 385 15.08 -13.28 -28.04
N GLU A 386 15.67 -13.61 -26.89
CA GLU A 386 15.10 -14.57 -25.94
C GLU A 386 13.87 -13.97 -25.24
N PRO A 387 12.75 -14.72 -25.14
CA PRO A 387 11.59 -14.28 -24.38
C PRO A 387 11.97 -14.05 -22.91
N LEU A 388 11.66 -12.86 -22.39
CA LEU A 388 12.03 -12.47 -21.02
C LEU A 388 11.46 -13.41 -19.95
N LEU A 389 10.29 -14.00 -20.19
CA LEU A 389 9.69 -15.01 -19.32
C LEU A 389 10.55 -16.29 -19.24
N ASP A 390 11.13 -16.71 -20.37
CA ASP A 390 11.99 -17.90 -20.47
C ASP A 390 13.38 -17.61 -19.86
N ALA A 391 13.82 -16.35 -19.92
CA ALA A 391 15.02 -15.85 -19.25
C ALA A 391 14.85 -15.64 -17.72
N GLY A 392 13.69 -15.99 -17.16
CA GLY A 392 13.44 -15.97 -15.72
C GLY A 392 12.88 -14.66 -15.15
N VAL A 393 12.35 -13.77 -16.00
CA VAL A 393 11.58 -12.59 -15.57
C VAL A 393 10.15 -13.03 -15.26
N ASP A 394 9.82 -13.27 -14.00
CA ASP A 394 8.47 -13.64 -13.57
C ASP A 394 7.50 -12.43 -13.51
N SER A 395 6.26 -12.66 -13.08
CA SER A 395 5.23 -11.60 -13.03
C SER A 395 5.55 -10.46 -12.05
N LEU A 396 6.38 -10.69 -11.03
CA LEU A 396 6.80 -9.64 -10.08
C LEU A 396 8.03 -8.90 -10.63
N ALA A 397 9.00 -9.63 -11.17
CA ALA A 397 10.16 -9.09 -11.85
C ALA A 397 9.77 -8.24 -13.08
N ALA A 398 8.66 -8.57 -13.75
CA ALA A 398 8.10 -7.77 -14.84
C ALA A 398 7.62 -6.38 -14.37
N ILE A 399 7.04 -6.31 -13.18
CA ILE A 399 6.61 -5.04 -12.58
C ILE A 399 7.84 -4.22 -12.16
N GLU A 400 8.83 -4.86 -11.53
CA GLU A 400 10.09 -4.22 -11.14
C GLU A 400 10.87 -3.71 -12.37
N LEU A 401 10.91 -4.48 -13.46
CA LEU A 401 11.50 -4.10 -14.75
C LEU A 401 10.87 -2.80 -15.28
N GLY A 402 9.53 -2.72 -15.32
CA GLY A 402 8.85 -1.53 -15.80
C GLY A 402 9.06 -0.30 -14.90
N ILE A 403 9.18 -0.49 -13.57
CA ILE A 403 9.51 0.58 -12.63
C ILE A 403 10.94 1.07 -12.85
N MET A 404 11.90 0.16 -13.05
CA MET A 404 13.31 0.49 -13.25
C MET A 404 13.58 1.19 -14.59
N ILE A 405 12.91 0.77 -15.67
CA ILE A 405 12.97 1.48 -16.97
C ILE A 405 12.41 2.90 -16.82
N LYS A 406 11.29 3.07 -16.12
CA LYS A 406 10.70 4.40 -15.86
C LYS A 406 11.61 5.28 -15.00
N LYS A 407 12.36 4.70 -14.05
CA LYS A 407 13.32 5.42 -13.22
C LYS A 407 14.54 5.91 -14.02
N ARG A 408 15.02 5.10 -14.97
CA ARG A 408 16.15 5.45 -15.85
C ARG A 408 15.77 6.39 -17.00
N LEU A 409 14.53 6.30 -17.49
CA LEU A 409 14.00 7.11 -18.59
C LEU A 409 12.69 7.81 -18.14
N PRO A 410 12.76 8.79 -17.22
CA PRO A 410 11.58 9.41 -16.60
C PRO A 410 10.70 10.23 -17.56
N GLU A 411 11.22 10.58 -18.73
CA GLU A 411 10.51 11.29 -19.80
C GLU A 411 9.48 10.42 -20.52
N LEU A 412 9.62 9.08 -20.43
CA LEU A 412 8.70 8.13 -21.05
C LEU A 412 7.43 7.99 -20.19
N LYS A 413 6.41 8.81 -20.50
CA LYS A 413 5.12 8.85 -19.77
C LYS A 413 4.01 8.10 -20.49
N PRO A 414 2.98 7.57 -19.79
CA PRO A 414 1.78 7.07 -20.45
C PRO A 414 1.13 8.16 -21.32
N PRO A 415 0.69 7.87 -22.57
CA PRO A 415 0.50 6.54 -23.17
C PRO A 415 1.70 5.98 -23.98
N GLN A 416 2.87 6.63 -23.95
CA GLN A 416 4.00 6.30 -24.84
C GLN A 416 4.74 5.02 -24.40
N MET A 417 4.74 4.70 -23.10
CA MET A 417 5.26 3.45 -22.55
C MET A 417 4.11 2.58 -22.01
N PRO A 418 4.09 1.25 -22.27
CA PRO A 418 3.17 0.32 -21.62
C PRO A 418 3.22 0.42 -20.09
N LEU A 419 2.10 0.12 -19.43
CA LEU A 419 2.09 0.00 -17.98
C LEU A 419 3.09 -1.10 -17.54
N PRO A 420 3.81 -0.93 -16.41
CA PRO A 420 4.80 -1.91 -15.95
C PRO A 420 4.30 -3.35 -15.92
N ALA A 421 3.04 -3.55 -15.49
CA ALA A 421 2.40 -4.86 -15.42
C ALA A 421 2.12 -5.53 -16.79
N VAL A 422 2.19 -4.78 -17.89
CA VAL A 422 1.83 -5.24 -19.25
C VAL A 422 3.04 -5.24 -20.20
N LEU A 423 4.16 -4.66 -19.75
CA LEU A 423 5.36 -4.43 -20.56
C LEU A 423 5.95 -5.74 -21.12
N VAL A 424 6.13 -6.76 -20.28
CA VAL A 424 6.72 -8.05 -20.69
C VAL A 424 5.79 -8.84 -21.64
N PHE A 425 4.49 -8.56 -21.64
CA PHE A 425 3.54 -9.19 -22.56
C PHE A 425 3.47 -8.49 -23.92
N GLN A 426 3.55 -7.16 -23.93
CA GLN A 426 3.53 -6.38 -25.17
C GLN A 426 4.90 -6.33 -25.86
N LEU A 427 5.97 -6.32 -25.07
CA LEU A 427 7.36 -6.23 -25.51
C LEU A 427 8.16 -7.42 -24.92
N PRO A 428 7.94 -8.65 -25.41
CA PRO A 428 8.43 -9.88 -24.77
C PRO A 428 9.93 -10.12 -24.85
N THR A 429 10.69 -9.28 -25.56
CA THR A 429 12.15 -9.43 -25.72
C THR A 429 12.84 -8.09 -25.53
N VAL A 430 14.12 -8.12 -25.15
CA VAL A 430 14.96 -6.91 -25.03
C VAL A 430 14.94 -6.12 -26.33
N ARG A 431 15.07 -6.80 -27.48
CA ARG A 431 15.02 -6.15 -28.80
C ARG A 431 13.75 -5.36 -29.01
N LYS A 432 12.58 -5.91 -28.67
CA LYS A 432 11.29 -5.22 -28.83
C LYS A 432 11.17 -4.01 -27.91
N ILE A 433 11.72 -4.07 -26.69
CA ILE A 433 11.76 -2.93 -25.77
C ILE A 433 12.65 -1.81 -26.36
N VAL A 434 13.82 -2.18 -26.87
CA VAL A 434 14.77 -1.24 -27.51
C VAL A 434 14.17 -0.59 -28.76
N ASP A 435 13.49 -1.38 -29.61
CA ASP A 435 12.76 -0.89 -30.78
C ASP A 435 11.70 0.14 -30.42
N HIS A 436 10.89 -0.19 -29.41
CA HIS A 436 9.81 0.66 -28.93
C HIS A 436 10.34 2.00 -28.39
N ILE A 437 11.36 1.95 -27.53
CA ILE A 437 11.97 3.16 -26.94
C ILE A 437 12.67 4.00 -28.02
N SER A 438 13.37 3.36 -28.97
CA SER A 438 14.01 4.05 -30.08
C SER A 438 12.98 4.81 -30.92
N GLY A 439 11.84 4.18 -31.23
CA GLY A 439 10.75 4.81 -31.97
C GLY A 439 10.10 5.99 -31.24
N ILE A 440 10.05 5.97 -29.91
CA ILE A 440 9.58 7.12 -29.11
C ILE A 440 10.59 8.26 -29.21
N LEU A 441 11.88 7.98 -29.03
CA LEU A 441 12.94 8.99 -29.02
C LEU A 441 13.22 9.58 -30.42
N ASP A 442 12.92 8.85 -31.49
CA ASP A 442 12.90 9.39 -32.86
C ASP A 442 11.86 10.49 -33.06
N ASN A 443 10.78 10.46 -32.27
CA ASN A 443 9.71 11.46 -32.33
C ASN A 443 9.93 12.66 -31.39
N PHE A 444 11.00 12.66 -30.58
CA PHE A 444 11.42 13.80 -29.75
C PHE A 444 12.17 14.83 -30.61
N ASN A 445 11.46 15.79 -31.21
CA ASN A 445 12.09 16.90 -31.94
C ASN A 445 12.70 17.95 -31.00
N LEU A 446 13.99 18.25 -31.19
CA LEU A 446 14.74 19.33 -30.54
C LEU A 446 14.14 20.73 -30.87
N PRO A 447 13.89 21.61 -29.89
CA PRO A 447 13.43 22.96 -30.17
C PRO A 447 14.60 23.85 -30.64
N SER A 448 14.61 24.20 -31.94
CA SER A 448 15.42 25.32 -32.44
C SER A 448 14.60 26.62 -32.35
N ALA A 449 15.12 27.57 -31.57
CA ALA A 449 14.91 29.02 -31.63
C ALA A 449 13.60 29.56 -32.23
N VAL A 450 12.63 29.92 -31.37
CA VAL A 450 11.75 31.09 -31.62
C VAL A 450 11.49 31.87 -30.33
N SER A 451 11.77 33.16 -30.46
CA SER A 451 11.60 34.27 -29.54
C SER A 451 10.19 34.41 -28.92
N SER A 452 10.18 34.87 -27.67
CA SER A 452 9.20 35.81 -27.09
C SER A 452 7.71 35.62 -27.43
N SER A 453 6.95 35.03 -26.51
CA SER A 453 5.69 35.63 -26.03
C SER A 453 5.15 34.82 -24.85
N VAL A 454 5.44 35.30 -23.65
CA VAL A 454 4.59 35.07 -22.49
C VAL A 454 3.30 35.83 -22.77
N GLN A 455 2.27 35.13 -23.25
CA GLN A 455 0.89 35.60 -23.22
C GLN A 455 -0.02 34.43 -22.86
N ALA A 456 -0.90 34.70 -21.88
CA ALA A 456 -1.92 33.80 -21.39
C ALA A 456 -2.70 33.16 -22.55
N ARG A 457 -2.64 31.82 -22.68
CA ARG A 457 -3.59 31.09 -23.51
C ARG A 457 -4.90 30.97 -22.75
N GLN A 458 -5.80 31.93 -22.98
CA GLN A 458 -7.23 31.62 -22.97
C GLN A 458 -7.44 30.48 -23.98
N HIS A 459 -7.99 29.36 -23.53
CA HIS A 459 -8.31 28.22 -24.39
C HIS A 459 -9.33 28.67 -25.44
N GLU A 460 -8.92 28.80 -26.71
CA GLU A 460 -9.88 28.81 -27.80
C GLU A 460 -10.51 27.42 -27.91
N LEU A 461 -11.85 27.40 -27.96
CA LEU A 461 -12.63 26.18 -28.22
C LEU A 461 -12.26 25.58 -29.59
N SER A 462 -12.20 24.25 -29.67
CA SER A 462 -12.01 23.48 -30.90
C SER A 462 -13.06 23.85 -31.95
N LYS A 463 -12.73 23.65 -33.23
CA LYS A 463 -13.63 23.97 -34.35
C LYS A 463 -14.93 23.16 -34.24
N GLU A 464 -14.81 21.92 -33.79
CA GLU A 464 -15.87 20.96 -33.54
C GLU A 464 -16.76 21.44 -32.38
N MET A 465 -16.18 21.88 -31.26
CA MET A 465 -16.94 22.43 -30.13
C MET A 465 -17.63 23.76 -30.47
N LYS A 466 -16.97 24.66 -31.22
CA LYS A 466 -17.57 25.91 -31.73
C LYS A 466 -18.76 25.64 -32.65
N THR A 467 -18.71 24.57 -33.46
CA THR A 467 -19.80 24.15 -34.35
C THR A 467 -20.95 23.51 -33.57
N LEU A 468 -20.65 22.64 -32.59
CA LEU A 468 -21.66 22.03 -31.73
C LEU A 468 -22.44 23.08 -30.90
N LEU A 469 -21.74 24.09 -30.38
CA LEU A 469 -22.35 25.16 -29.59
C LEU A 469 -23.19 26.14 -30.44
N SER A 470 -22.91 26.28 -31.75
CA SER A 470 -23.69 27.14 -32.65
C SER A 470 -24.96 26.49 -33.19
N LEU A 471 -25.06 25.15 -33.16
CA LEU A 471 -26.25 24.39 -33.51
C LEU A 471 -27.20 24.28 -32.31
N VAL A 472 -28.52 24.22 -32.53
CA VAL A 472 -29.55 24.14 -31.48
C VAL A 472 -30.46 22.94 -31.71
N GLY A 473 -30.88 22.26 -30.62
CA GLY A 473 -31.86 21.17 -30.64
C GLY A 473 -31.41 19.96 -31.49
N ASP A 474 -32.32 19.47 -32.33
CA ASP A 474 -32.15 18.27 -33.16
C ASP A 474 -30.96 18.34 -34.12
N ASN A 475 -30.61 19.54 -34.60
CA ASN A 475 -29.46 19.74 -35.49
C ASN A 475 -28.12 19.47 -34.78
N ARG A 476 -28.02 19.81 -33.49
CA ARG A 476 -26.84 19.53 -32.66
C ARG A 476 -26.71 18.03 -32.41
N HIS A 477 -27.82 17.37 -32.09
CA HIS A 477 -27.86 15.93 -31.86
C HIS A 477 -27.47 15.14 -33.12
N THR A 478 -27.98 15.58 -34.29
CA THR A 478 -27.66 14.97 -35.59
C THR A 478 -26.17 15.11 -35.94
N TYR A 479 -25.57 16.28 -35.71
CA TYR A 479 -24.15 16.51 -35.97
C TYR A 479 -23.24 15.70 -35.04
N LEU A 480 -23.58 15.65 -33.73
CA LEU A 480 -22.84 14.85 -32.76
C LEU A 480 -22.92 13.35 -33.08
N LYS A 481 -24.07 12.89 -33.53
CA LYS A 481 -24.30 11.51 -33.95
C LYS A 481 -23.41 11.13 -35.13
N GLN A 482 -23.32 11.98 -36.15
CA GLN A 482 -22.40 11.75 -37.28
C GLN A 482 -20.94 11.69 -36.81
N LEU A 483 -20.53 12.60 -35.92
CA LEU A 483 -19.16 12.64 -35.40
C LEU A 483 -18.78 11.35 -34.64
N VAL A 484 -19.69 10.80 -33.83
CA VAL A 484 -19.46 9.54 -33.12
C VAL A 484 -19.48 8.35 -34.08
N GLN A 485 -20.37 8.32 -35.07
CA GLN A 485 -20.38 7.28 -36.11
C GLN A 485 -19.09 7.26 -36.92
N ASP A 486 -18.57 8.43 -37.30
CA ASP A 486 -17.31 8.55 -38.03
C ASP A 486 -16.11 8.11 -37.19
N ALA A 487 -16.16 8.30 -35.86
CA ALA A 487 -15.13 7.83 -34.95
C ALA A 487 -15.20 6.30 -34.74
N VAL A 488 -16.39 5.72 -34.68
CA VAL A 488 -16.59 4.26 -34.60
C VAL A 488 -16.14 3.59 -35.89
N ALA A 489 -16.48 4.14 -37.05
CA ALA A 489 -16.07 3.62 -38.35
C ALA A 489 -14.54 3.60 -38.54
N GLN A 490 -13.79 4.46 -37.84
CA GLN A 490 -12.32 4.48 -37.90
C GLN A 490 -11.65 3.33 -37.14
N VAL A 491 -12.36 2.73 -36.17
CA VAL A 491 -11.81 1.65 -35.33
C VAL A 491 -12.39 0.27 -35.67
N THR A 492 -13.42 0.21 -36.50
CA THR A 492 -14.02 -1.05 -36.99
C THR A 492 -13.46 -1.43 -38.35
N VAL A 493 -13.14 -2.71 -38.55
CA VAL A 493 -12.53 -3.25 -39.79
C VAL A 493 -13.55 -3.37 -40.94
N SER A 494 -14.85 -3.38 -40.64
CA SER A 494 -15.93 -3.44 -41.64
C SER A 494 -16.42 -2.04 -42.02
N SER A 495 -16.38 -1.74 -43.31
CA SER A 495 -16.85 -0.49 -43.93
C SER A 495 -18.39 -0.31 -43.96
N ASP A 496 -19.13 -1.13 -43.22
CA ASP A 496 -20.59 -1.04 -43.13
C ASP A 496 -21.00 -0.17 -41.94
N HIS A 497 -22.03 0.67 -42.13
CA HIS A 497 -22.56 1.54 -41.09
C HIS A 497 -23.00 0.72 -39.87
N VAL A 498 -22.27 0.86 -38.75
CA VAL A 498 -22.63 0.25 -37.47
C VAL A 498 -23.99 0.76 -37.01
N ASN A 499 -24.88 -0.16 -36.65
CA ASN A 499 -26.21 0.19 -36.19
C ASN A 499 -26.13 0.95 -34.85
N GLU A 500 -26.86 2.04 -34.74
CA GLU A 500 -26.77 3.02 -33.65
C GLU A 500 -27.14 2.47 -32.27
N ASN A 501 -27.95 1.42 -32.25
CA ASN A 501 -28.42 0.73 -31.05
C ASN A 501 -27.77 -0.63 -30.85
N GLU A 502 -26.91 -1.07 -31.76
CA GLU A 502 -26.17 -2.31 -31.64
C GLU A 502 -25.01 -2.14 -30.66
N PRO A 503 -24.77 -3.12 -29.76
CA PRO A 503 -23.61 -3.09 -28.89
C PRO A 503 -22.30 -3.02 -29.70
N LEU A 504 -21.44 -2.06 -29.38
CA LEU A 504 -20.18 -1.84 -30.11
C LEU A 504 -19.26 -3.07 -30.10
N LEU A 505 -19.31 -3.87 -29.03
CA LEU A 505 -18.59 -5.16 -28.94
C LEU A 505 -19.06 -6.16 -30.00
N ASP A 506 -20.37 -6.22 -30.25
CA ASP A 506 -20.97 -7.09 -31.26
C ASP A 506 -20.69 -6.57 -32.68
N ALA A 507 -20.54 -5.25 -32.83
CA ALA A 507 -20.11 -4.57 -34.05
C ALA A 507 -18.60 -4.66 -34.34
N GLY A 508 -17.83 -5.37 -33.50
CA GLY A 508 -16.40 -5.64 -33.70
C GLY A 508 -15.44 -4.64 -33.06
N VAL A 509 -15.91 -3.77 -32.15
CA VAL A 509 -15.05 -2.90 -31.34
C VAL A 509 -14.53 -3.71 -30.15
N ASP A 510 -13.35 -4.32 -30.30
CA ASP A 510 -12.68 -5.06 -29.23
C ASP A 510 -12.06 -4.14 -28.15
N SER A 511 -11.38 -4.73 -27.16
CA SER A 511 -10.79 -3.99 -26.04
C SER A 511 -9.69 -2.99 -26.45
N LEU A 512 -9.04 -3.21 -27.60
CA LEU A 512 -8.01 -2.31 -28.12
C LEU A 512 -8.66 -1.20 -28.97
N ALA A 513 -9.62 -1.55 -29.82
CA ALA A 513 -10.45 -0.62 -30.59
C ALA A 513 -11.25 0.33 -29.68
N ALA A 514 -11.68 -0.14 -28.49
CA ALA A 514 -12.33 0.68 -27.48
C ALA A 514 -11.42 1.79 -26.93
N ILE A 515 -10.14 1.48 -26.72
CA ILE A 515 -9.14 2.44 -26.27
C ILE A 515 -8.86 3.46 -27.38
N GLU A 516 -8.71 2.99 -28.63
CA GLU A 516 -8.51 3.85 -29.81
C GLU A 516 -9.70 4.79 -30.05
N LEU A 517 -10.93 4.29 -29.92
CA LEU A 517 -12.15 5.08 -30.04
C LEU A 517 -12.18 6.22 -29.02
N GLY A 518 -11.84 5.93 -27.75
CA GLY A 518 -11.76 6.95 -26.72
C GLY A 518 -10.63 7.96 -26.96
N ILE A 519 -9.53 7.57 -27.60
CA ILE A 519 -8.46 8.49 -28.02
C ILE A 519 -8.93 9.40 -29.16
N ILE A 520 -9.65 8.88 -30.15
CA ILE A 520 -10.19 9.63 -31.29
C ILE A 520 -11.20 10.68 -30.80
N LEU A 521 -12.18 10.28 -29.97
CA LEU A 521 -13.18 11.20 -29.43
C LEU A 521 -12.54 12.29 -28.54
N LYS A 522 -11.52 11.94 -27.75
CA LYS A 522 -10.77 12.91 -26.93
C LYS A 522 -9.95 13.89 -27.78
N LYS A 523 -9.48 13.46 -28.96
CA LYS A 523 -8.77 14.32 -29.92
C LYS A 523 -9.73 15.27 -30.63
N GLN A 524 -10.93 14.81 -30.97
CA GLN A 524 -11.97 15.60 -31.63
C GLN A 524 -12.69 16.57 -30.67
N LEU A 525 -12.82 16.21 -29.39
CA LEU A 525 -13.47 17.02 -28.35
C LEU A 525 -12.52 17.21 -27.13
N PRO A 526 -11.37 17.89 -27.29
CA PRO A 526 -10.35 18.01 -26.25
C PRO A 526 -10.78 18.80 -25.01
N GLU A 527 -11.91 19.51 -25.07
CA GLU A 527 -12.52 20.23 -23.96
C GLU A 527 -13.19 19.32 -22.92
N LEU A 528 -13.55 18.09 -23.31
CA LEU A 528 -14.21 17.10 -22.44
C LEU A 528 -13.16 16.21 -21.75
N LYS A 529 -12.35 16.79 -20.85
CA LYS A 529 -11.35 16.04 -20.05
C LYS A 529 -11.95 15.41 -18.77
N PRO A 530 -11.32 14.36 -18.21
CA PRO A 530 -11.70 13.84 -16.90
C PRO A 530 -11.74 14.96 -15.84
N PRO A 531 -12.73 14.97 -14.93
CA PRO A 531 -13.68 13.89 -14.62
C PRO A 531 -14.94 13.86 -15.49
N LYS A 532 -15.07 14.72 -16.51
CA LYS A 532 -16.34 14.90 -17.24
C LYS A 532 -16.62 13.83 -18.31
N MET A 533 -15.61 13.10 -18.80
CA MET A 533 -15.77 12.01 -19.78
C MET A 533 -15.19 10.71 -19.21
N PRO A 534 -15.86 9.55 -19.38
CA PRO A 534 -15.35 8.26 -18.97
C PRO A 534 -13.97 7.97 -19.57
N LEU A 535 -13.14 7.22 -18.84
CA LEU A 535 -11.83 6.80 -19.35
C LEU A 535 -12.02 5.98 -20.65
N PRO A 536 -11.13 6.14 -21.66
CA PRO A 536 -11.24 5.46 -22.95
C PRO A 536 -11.53 3.96 -22.87
N ALA A 537 -10.85 3.24 -21.96
CA ALA A 537 -11.03 1.79 -21.77
C ALA A 537 -12.39 1.40 -21.15
N VAL A 538 -13.05 2.32 -20.47
CA VAL A 538 -14.32 2.09 -19.76
C VAL A 538 -15.53 2.55 -20.58
N LEU A 539 -15.28 3.36 -21.62
CA LEU A 539 -16.29 4.00 -22.45
C LEU A 539 -17.21 2.99 -23.15
N VAL A 540 -16.65 1.94 -23.76
CA VAL A 540 -17.44 0.92 -24.48
C VAL A 540 -18.26 0.03 -23.53
N PHE A 541 -17.84 -0.13 -22.27
CA PHE A 541 -18.59 -0.90 -21.27
C PHE A 541 -19.72 -0.10 -20.63
N GLN A 542 -19.49 1.18 -20.33
CA GLN A 542 -20.50 2.05 -19.73
C GLN A 542 -21.48 2.61 -20.76
N LEU A 543 -21.02 2.87 -21.98
CA LEU A 543 -21.79 3.44 -23.09
C LEU A 543 -21.74 2.48 -24.29
N PRO A 544 -22.42 1.33 -24.22
CA PRO A 544 -22.22 0.23 -25.15
C PRO A 544 -22.71 0.47 -26.59
N THR A 545 -23.34 1.60 -26.89
CA THR A 545 -23.96 1.89 -28.20
C THR A 545 -23.65 3.31 -28.63
N VAL A 546 -23.64 3.58 -29.93
CA VAL A 546 -23.45 4.94 -30.49
C VAL A 546 -24.44 5.94 -29.87
N ASN A 547 -25.72 5.59 -29.75
CA ASN A 547 -26.73 6.50 -29.18
C ASN A 547 -26.43 6.87 -27.72
N LYS A 548 -26.00 5.92 -26.87
CA LYS A 548 -25.60 6.20 -25.49
C LYS A 548 -24.37 7.12 -25.38
N ILE A 549 -23.41 6.97 -26.29
CA ILE A 549 -22.23 7.87 -26.34
C ILE A 549 -22.67 9.29 -26.72
N VAL A 550 -23.55 9.42 -27.72
CA VAL A 550 -24.13 10.69 -28.17
C VAL A 550 -24.92 11.35 -27.05
N GLU A 551 -25.82 10.63 -26.37
CA GLU A 551 -26.61 11.15 -25.24
C GLU A 551 -25.72 11.63 -24.09
N HIS A 552 -24.68 10.87 -23.75
CA HIS A 552 -23.76 11.25 -22.69
C HIS A 552 -22.98 12.52 -23.04
N ILE A 553 -22.39 12.60 -24.24
CA ILE A 553 -21.67 13.80 -24.69
C ILE A 553 -22.64 15.00 -24.81
N TYR A 554 -23.87 14.78 -25.26
CA TYR A 554 -24.89 15.82 -25.33
C TYR A 554 -25.22 16.40 -23.96
N SER A 555 -25.43 15.55 -22.95
CA SER A 555 -25.66 15.96 -21.56
C SER A 555 -24.50 16.78 -20.99
N LEU A 556 -23.26 16.40 -21.31
CA LEU A 556 -22.06 17.13 -20.90
C LEU A 556 -21.98 18.53 -21.55
N ILE A 557 -22.40 18.65 -22.80
CA ILE A 557 -22.43 19.92 -23.54
C ILE A 557 -23.57 20.82 -23.04
N GLU A 558 -24.75 20.28 -22.70
CA GLU A 558 -25.82 21.06 -22.07
C GLU A 558 -25.42 21.61 -20.69
N GLY A 559 -24.60 20.87 -19.94
CA GLY A 559 -23.98 21.33 -18.70
C GLY A 559 -23.03 22.53 -18.88
N PHE A 560 -22.54 22.78 -20.09
CA PHE A 560 -21.73 23.97 -20.42
C PHE A 560 -22.58 25.22 -20.70
N THR A 561 -23.84 25.07 -21.12
CA THR A 561 -24.69 26.18 -21.59
C THR A 561 -25.73 26.66 -20.56
N SER A 562 -25.87 25.97 -19.42
CA SER A 562 -26.97 26.18 -18.49
C SER A 562 -26.53 26.91 -17.22
N THR A 563 -27.06 28.11 -16.96
CA THR A 563 -27.08 28.72 -15.62
C THR A 563 -28.13 28.02 -14.76
N PRO A 564 -27.90 27.81 -13.45
CA PRO A 564 -28.75 26.95 -12.64
C PRO A 564 -30.08 27.64 -12.36
N THR A 565 -31.19 27.04 -12.82
CA THR A 565 -32.54 27.38 -12.38
C THR A 565 -33.29 26.08 -12.03
N MET A 566 -34.12 26.21 -11.00
CA MET A 566 -34.63 25.17 -10.11
C MET A 566 -35.53 24.06 -10.67
N ALA A 567 -35.60 22.99 -9.85
CA ALA A 567 -36.76 22.19 -9.45
C ALA A 567 -37.41 21.21 -10.44
N ILE A 568 -37.45 19.95 -10.02
CA ILE A 568 -38.44 18.96 -10.48
C ILE A 568 -39.19 18.44 -9.24
N PRO A 569 -40.53 18.51 -9.20
CA PRO A 569 -41.33 17.92 -8.13
C PRO A 569 -41.50 16.41 -8.40
N CYS A 570 -41.20 15.58 -7.41
CA CYS A 570 -41.51 14.15 -7.46
C CYS A 570 -42.65 13.86 -6.47
N GLN A 571 -43.85 13.59 -6.97
CA GLN A 571 -44.94 12.98 -6.20
C GLN A 571 -44.97 11.48 -6.51
N VAL A 572 -44.82 10.66 -5.47
CA VAL A 572 -45.05 9.20 -5.53
C VAL A 572 -46.26 8.89 -4.64
N PRO A 573 -47.19 7.99 -5.04
CA PRO A 573 -48.39 7.72 -4.26
C PRO A 573 -48.04 7.03 -2.94
N ALA A 574 -48.57 7.53 -1.82
CA ALA A 574 -48.40 6.92 -0.52
C ALA A 574 -49.23 5.62 -0.42
N VAL A 575 -48.55 4.50 -0.21
CA VAL A 575 -49.16 3.26 0.30
C VAL A 575 -49.07 3.31 1.83
N PRO A 576 -50.15 3.05 2.59
CA PRO A 576 -50.11 3.13 4.04
C PRO A 576 -49.29 1.97 4.62
N CYS A 577 -48.08 2.27 5.11
CA CYS A 577 -47.28 1.36 5.90
C CYS A 577 -47.78 1.33 7.35
N ALA A 578 -48.04 0.14 7.87
CA ALA A 578 -48.31 -0.10 9.27
C ALA A 578 -47.15 0.38 10.16
N GLU A 579 -47.48 0.81 11.38
CA GLU A 579 -46.61 1.46 12.35
C GLU A 579 -45.26 0.74 12.53
N ARG A 580 -44.17 1.38 12.06
CA ARG A 580 -42.81 0.98 12.39
C ARG A 580 -42.52 1.40 13.82
N THR A 581 -42.18 0.42 14.65
CA THR A 581 -41.46 0.63 15.91
C THR A 581 -40.22 1.47 15.65
N THR A 582 -40.12 2.61 16.33
CA THR A 582 -39.01 3.56 16.24
C THR A 582 -37.70 2.89 16.64
N PHE A 583 -36.79 2.71 15.69
CA PHE A 583 -35.38 2.44 16.01
C PHE A 583 -34.76 3.71 16.61
N PRO A 584 -33.81 3.59 17.56
CA PRO A 584 -33.09 4.75 18.07
C PRO A 584 -32.41 5.48 16.91
N ASP A 585 -32.64 6.78 16.85
CA ASP A 585 -32.04 7.69 15.88
C ASP A 585 -30.50 7.60 15.99
N LEU A 586 -29.88 6.85 15.07
CA LEU A 586 -28.43 6.81 14.89
C LEU A 586 -28.01 8.13 14.23
N GLY A 587 -27.97 9.17 15.06
CA GLY A 587 -27.18 10.37 14.82
C GLY A 587 -27.79 11.39 13.86
N ALA A 588 -28.69 12.22 14.38
CA ALA A 588 -28.99 13.55 13.85
C ALA A 588 -27.81 14.55 13.99
N ASN A 589 -26.55 14.10 13.93
CA ASN A 589 -25.35 14.93 13.91
C ASN A 589 -24.25 14.26 13.07
N GLY A 590 -24.19 14.62 11.78
CA GLY A 590 -23.07 14.29 10.90
C GLY A 590 -23.49 14.32 9.44
N ASP A 591 -22.76 15.05 8.60
CA ASP A 591 -22.97 15.26 7.16
C ASP A 591 -22.81 13.97 6.29
N GLY A 592 -23.14 12.80 6.83
CA GLY A 592 -23.15 11.54 6.09
C GLY A 592 -24.43 11.41 5.29
N GLU A 593 -24.32 11.23 3.98
CA GLU A 593 -25.50 10.91 3.17
C GLU A 593 -26.17 9.64 3.72
N PRO A 594 -27.50 9.65 3.89
CA PRO A 594 -28.22 8.48 4.37
C PRO A 594 -28.02 7.30 3.42
N VAL A 595 -27.36 6.24 3.90
CA VAL A 595 -27.13 5.00 3.13
C VAL A 595 -28.25 4.01 3.42
N ALA A 596 -28.93 3.56 2.38
CA ALA A 596 -29.90 2.47 2.46
C ALA A 596 -29.28 1.16 1.93
N ILE A 597 -29.34 0.10 2.74
CA ILE A 597 -29.09 -1.26 2.25
C ILE A 597 -30.36 -1.74 1.57
N ILE A 598 -30.30 -1.84 0.25
CA ILE A 598 -31.47 -2.10 -0.60
C ILE A 598 -31.51 -3.52 -1.16
N GLY A 599 -30.38 -4.24 -1.19
CA GLY A 599 -30.30 -5.63 -1.65
C GLY A 599 -29.19 -6.39 -0.91
N LEU A 600 -29.42 -7.68 -0.72
CA LEU A 600 -28.60 -8.59 0.09
C LEU A 600 -28.68 -9.99 -0.52
N ALA A 601 -27.54 -10.64 -0.70
CA ALA A 601 -27.46 -12.04 -1.10
C ALA A 601 -26.31 -12.72 -0.35
N CYS A 602 -26.39 -14.04 -0.23
CA CYS A 602 -25.36 -14.82 0.43
C CYS A 602 -25.34 -16.27 -0.05
N ARG A 603 -24.22 -16.96 0.19
CA ARG A 603 -24.06 -18.39 -0.11
C ARG A 603 -23.35 -19.06 1.06
N TYR A 604 -24.05 -19.94 1.78
CA TYR A 604 -23.50 -20.64 2.94
C TYR A 604 -23.75 -22.15 2.85
N PRO A 605 -22.81 -22.98 3.35
CA PRO A 605 -22.99 -24.42 3.40
C PRO A 605 -24.12 -24.80 4.36
N SER A 606 -24.77 -25.92 4.09
CA SER A 606 -25.77 -26.50 4.99
C SER A 606 -25.53 -28.01 5.14
N ASN A 607 -26.17 -28.63 6.14
CA ASN A 607 -26.14 -30.09 6.29
C ASN A 607 -27.07 -30.84 5.33
N ASN A 608 -27.83 -30.12 4.50
CA ASN A 608 -28.66 -30.68 3.43
C ASN A 608 -27.91 -30.57 2.11
N LYS A 609 -28.35 -31.30 1.07
CA LYS A 609 -27.74 -31.27 -0.28
C LYS A 609 -27.90 -29.94 -1.05
N HIS A 610 -28.25 -28.85 -0.37
CA HIS A 610 -28.47 -27.53 -0.95
C HIS A 610 -27.85 -26.46 -0.06
N ASP A 611 -27.23 -25.47 -0.70
CA ASP A 611 -26.66 -24.31 0.00
C ASP A 611 -27.76 -23.36 0.48
N LEU A 612 -27.50 -22.62 1.54
CA LEU A 612 -28.33 -21.49 1.97
C LEU A 612 -28.02 -20.32 1.04
N ARG A 613 -29.03 -19.85 0.30
CA ARG A 613 -28.90 -18.86 -0.78
C ARG A 613 -29.53 -17.51 -0.44
N THR A 614 -30.29 -17.43 0.66
CA THR A 614 -30.90 -16.16 1.10
C THR A 614 -30.56 -15.82 2.54
N PRO A 615 -30.54 -14.52 2.90
CA PRO A 615 -30.37 -14.10 4.30
C PRO A 615 -31.43 -14.69 5.23
N MET A 616 -32.66 -14.93 4.75
CA MET A 616 -33.73 -15.52 5.54
C MET A 616 -33.48 -17.00 5.84
N GLU A 617 -33.02 -17.77 4.85
CA GLU A 617 -32.62 -19.17 5.06
C GLU A 617 -31.47 -19.28 6.05
N LEU A 618 -30.49 -18.38 5.97
CA LEU A 618 -29.41 -18.29 6.96
C LEU A 618 -29.95 -17.96 8.36
N TRP A 619 -30.84 -16.98 8.45
CA TRP A 619 -31.44 -16.57 9.71
C TRP A 619 -32.21 -17.71 10.37
N GLU A 620 -33.06 -18.41 9.61
CA GLU A 620 -33.79 -19.59 10.07
C GLU A 620 -32.83 -20.73 10.46
N PHE A 621 -31.73 -20.91 9.73
CA PHE A 621 -30.73 -21.93 10.04
C PHE A 621 -30.06 -21.66 11.40
N ILE A 622 -29.68 -20.41 11.66
CA ILE A 622 -29.08 -19.96 12.93
C ILE A 622 -30.09 -20.04 14.08
N VAL A 623 -31.31 -19.54 13.89
CA VAL A 623 -32.37 -19.55 14.91
C VAL A 623 -32.76 -20.97 15.34
N ASN A 624 -32.71 -21.93 14.40
CA ASN A 624 -32.99 -23.34 14.69
C ASN A 624 -31.74 -24.12 15.13
N GLU A 625 -30.63 -23.46 15.43
CA GLU A 625 -29.38 -24.06 15.93
C GLU A 625 -28.87 -25.24 15.07
N LYS A 626 -29.04 -25.16 13.75
CA LYS A 626 -28.63 -26.23 12.85
C LYS A 626 -27.12 -26.21 12.63
N ILE A 627 -26.53 -27.39 12.49
CA ILE A 627 -25.10 -27.58 12.23
C ILE A 627 -24.88 -27.75 10.73
N ALA A 628 -23.95 -27.01 10.12
CA ALA A 628 -23.69 -27.04 8.67
C ALA A 628 -22.73 -28.14 8.19
N SER A 629 -22.14 -28.91 9.11
CA SER A 629 -21.21 -29.99 8.76
C SER A 629 -21.94 -31.17 8.11
N SER A 630 -21.43 -31.64 6.98
CA SER A 630 -21.88 -32.84 6.27
C SER A 630 -20.70 -33.79 6.02
N GLU A 631 -21.01 -35.00 5.56
CA GLU A 631 -19.97 -35.87 4.98
C GLU A 631 -19.31 -35.21 3.77
N VAL A 632 -18.04 -35.54 3.51
CA VAL A 632 -17.32 -35.03 2.33
C VAL A 632 -18.03 -35.49 1.05
N PRO A 633 -18.38 -34.58 0.12
CA PRO A 633 -18.99 -34.97 -1.15
C PRO A 633 -18.10 -35.94 -1.93
N ALA A 634 -18.68 -36.99 -2.52
CA ALA A 634 -17.94 -38.06 -3.22
C ALA A 634 -17.04 -37.56 -4.36
N GLU A 635 -17.35 -36.40 -4.92
CA GLU A 635 -16.60 -35.72 -5.99
C GLU A 635 -15.33 -35.02 -5.49
N ARG A 636 -15.16 -34.86 -4.17
CA ARG A 636 -14.02 -34.18 -3.53
C ARG A 636 -13.03 -35.22 -2.97
N CYS A 637 -12.38 -35.96 -3.86
CA CYS A 637 -11.52 -37.12 -3.57
C CYS A 637 -10.12 -36.82 -2.98
N TRP A 638 -9.90 -35.65 -2.38
CA TRP A 638 -8.58 -35.14 -1.97
C TRP A 638 -8.45 -34.92 -0.45
N THR A 639 -9.42 -35.35 0.35
CA THR A 639 -9.34 -35.21 1.81
C THR A 639 -8.45 -36.29 2.43
N ASN A 640 -7.52 -35.89 3.29
CA ASN A 640 -6.54 -36.75 3.99
C ASN A 640 -7.18 -37.55 5.14
N GLY A 641 -8.32 -38.20 4.91
CA GLY A 641 -9.00 -39.04 5.90
C GLY A 641 -10.05 -38.34 6.78
N ASP A 642 -10.32 -37.06 6.57
CA ASP A 642 -11.44 -36.36 7.20
C ASP A 642 -12.77 -36.81 6.57
N GLN A 643 -13.70 -37.29 7.40
CA GLN A 643 -15.01 -37.80 6.96
C GLN A 643 -16.09 -36.71 6.91
N PHE A 644 -15.90 -35.56 7.59
CA PHE A 644 -16.90 -34.50 7.73
C PHE A 644 -16.30 -33.10 7.57
N GLY A 645 -17.07 -32.17 7.00
CA GLY A 645 -16.69 -30.76 6.80
C GLY A 645 -17.87 -29.90 6.36
N CYS A 646 -17.66 -28.61 6.11
CA CYS A 646 -18.69 -27.71 5.58
C CYS A 646 -18.39 -27.40 4.12
N PHE A 647 -19.29 -27.77 3.21
CA PHE A 647 -19.04 -27.69 1.76
C PHE A 647 -20.18 -26.96 1.05
N LEU A 648 -19.82 -26.11 0.09
CA LEU A 648 -20.76 -25.58 -0.88
C LEU A 648 -20.96 -26.59 -2.01
N HIS A 649 -22.21 -26.72 -2.46
CA HIS A 649 -22.60 -27.60 -3.55
C HIS A 649 -22.52 -26.89 -4.92
N GLY A 650 -22.18 -27.64 -5.97
CA GLY A 650 -22.17 -27.13 -7.35
C GLY A 650 -21.16 -26.01 -7.60
N VAL A 651 -20.02 -25.95 -6.89
CA VAL A 651 -19.00 -24.90 -7.14
C VAL A 651 -18.33 -25.01 -8.52
N ASP A 652 -18.47 -26.18 -9.14
CA ASP A 652 -18.05 -26.49 -10.49
C ASP A 652 -19.12 -26.09 -11.53
N GLU A 653 -20.34 -25.81 -11.09
CA GLU A 653 -21.43 -25.28 -11.90
C GLU A 653 -21.33 -23.76 -11.94
N PHE A 654 -21.13 -23.19 -13.13
CA PHE A 654 -21.09 -21.74 -13.34
C PHE A 654 -21.63 -21.41 -14.73
N ASP A 655 -22.65 -20.56 -14.82
CA ASP A 655 -23.23 -20.13 -16.10
C ASP A 655 -22.36 -19.03 -16.73
N SER A 656 -21.26 -19.41 -17.36
CA SER A 656 -20.34 -18.47 -17.98
C SER A 656 -21.01 -17.63 -19.07
N LYS A 657 -22.00 -18.18 -19.78
CA LYS A 657 -22.69 -17.47 -20.87
C LYS A 657 -23.54 -16.33 -20.34
N PHE A 658 -24.22 -16.54 -19.21
CA PHE A 658 -25.00 -15.48 -18.55
C PHE A 658 -24.13 -14.26 -18.20
N PHE A 659 -22.90 -14.49 -17.73
CA PHE A 659 -21.94 -13.43 -17.39
C PHE A 659 -21.12 -12.90 -18.59
N GLY A 660 -21.33 -13.42 -19.80
CA GLY A 660 -20.57 -13.02 -20.98
C GLY A 660 -19.11 -13.50 -20.97
N ILE A 661 -18.81 -14.56 -20.22
CA ILE A 661 -17.49 -15.16 -20.06
C ILE A 661 -17.38 -16.41 -20.95
N SER A 662 -16.26 -16.53 -21.67
CA SER A 662 -16.03 -17.69 -22.53
C SER A 662 -15.85 -18.97 -21.71
N ALA A 663 -16.24 -20.13 -22.26
CA ALA A 663 -16.09 -21.41 -21.56
C ALA A 663 -14.62 -21.76 -21.24
N ALA A 664 -13.67 -21.29 -22.07
CA ALA A 664 -12.24 -21.50 -21.85
C ALA A 664 -11.73 -20.69 -20.67
N GLU A 665 -12.14 -19.43 -20.55
CA GLU A 665 -11.82 -18.55 -19.44
C GLU A 665 -12.49 -19.01 -18.15
N ALA A 666 -13.79 -19.35 -18.22
CA ALA A 666 -14.52 -19.87 -17.08
C ALA A 666 -13.86 -21.11 -16.49
N LYS A 667 -13.23 -21.97 -17.29
CA LYS A 667 -12.54 -23.18 -16.81
C LYS A 667 -11.31 -22.87 -15.96
N THR A 668 -10.59 -21.79 -16.25
CA THR A 668 -9.36 -21.38 -15.54
C THR A 668 -9.61 -20.35 -14.44
N MET A 669 -10.80 -19.75 -14.38
CA MET A 669 -11.18 -18.82 -13.32
C MET A 669 -11.17 -19.50 -11.94
N ASP A 670 -10.69 -18.78 -10.92
CA ASP A 670 -10.84 -19.19 -9.52
C ASP A 670 -12.34 -19.38 -9.18
N PRO A 671 -12.75 -20.52 -8.59
CA PRO A 671 -14.14 -20.75 -8.18
C PRO A 671 -14.72 -19.65 -7.27
N GLN A 672 -13.88 -18.98 -6.47
CA GLN A 672 -14.32 -17.86 -5.61
C GLN A 672 -14.76 -16.65 -6.43
N HIS A 673 -14.11 -16.39 -7.57
CA HIS A 673 -14.52 -15.31 -8.48
C HIS A 673 -15.85 -15.63 -9.16
N ARG A 674 -16.07 -16.90 -9.52
CA ARG A 674 -17.34 -17.36 -10.10
C ARG A 674 -18.50 -17.17 -9.10
N LEU A 675 -18.28 -17.59 -7.85
CA LEU A 675 -19.25 -17.39 -6.75
C LEU A 675 -19.52 -15.91 -6.47
N LEU A 676 -18.49 -15.06 -6.51
CA LEU A 676 -18.66 -13.62 -6.31
C LEU A 676 -19.56 -12.99 -7.38
N LEU A 677 -19.42 -13.41 -8.64
CA LEU A 677 -20.27 -12.92 -9.73
C LEU A 677 -21.73 -13.32 -9.55
N GLU A 678 -22.00 -14.56 -9.15
CA GLU A 678 -23.35 -15.03 -8.87
C GLU A 678 -24.00 -14.30 -7.69
N VAL A 679 -23.29 -14.22 -6.55
CA VAL A 679 -23.82 -13.56 -5.35
C VAL A 679 -23.96 -12.05 -5.56
N GLY A 680 -23.06 -11.42 -6.32
CA GLY A 680 -23.16 -10.02 -6.69
C GLY A 680 -24.40 -9.75 -7.56
N TYR A 681 -24.67 -10.62 -8.54
CA TYR A 681 -25.89 -10.54 -9.34
C TYR A 681 -27.15 -10.70 -8.48
N GLU A 682 -27.18 -11.66 -7.55
CA GLU A 682 -28.33 -11.87 -6.66
C GLU A 682 -28.56 -10.68 -5.71
N ALA A 683 -27.50 -10.04 -5.22
CA ALA A 683 -27.61 -8.84 -4.41
C ALA A 683 -28.23 -7.68 -5.21
N LEU A 684 -27.85 -7.53 -6.48
CA LEU A 684 -28.46 -6.55 -7.38
C LEU A 684 -29.91 -6.91 -7.70
N TYR A 685 -30.20 -8.18 -7.97
CA TYR A 685 -31.55 -8.65 -8.25
C TYR A 685 -32.50 -8.42 -7.06
N THR A 686 -32.06 -8.74 -5.84
CA THR A 686 -32.83 -8.49 -4.61
C THR A 686 -33.01 -7.01 -4.31
N SER A 687 -32.11 -6.15 -4.80
CA SER A 687 -32.28 -4.69 -4.71
C SER A 687 -33.39 -4.13 -5.60
N GLY A 688 -33.92 -4.93 -6.53
CA GLY A 688 -34.89 -4.48 -7.53
C GLY A 688 -34.28 -3.59 -8.62
N TYR A 689 -32.94 -3.50 -8.68
CA TYR A 689 -32.25 -2.81 -9.77
C TYR A 689 -31.94 -3.74 -10.94
N ASP A 690 -32.02 -3.17 -12.14
CA ASP A 690 -31.62 -3.82 -13.36
C ASP A 690 -30.12 -3.58 -13.62
N ARG A 691 -29.56 -4.32 -14.59
CA ARG A 691 -28.15 -4.20 -14.99
C ARG A 691 -27.74 -2.79 -15.48
N LYS A 692 -28.70 -1.89 -15.76
CA LYS A 692 -28.45 -0.58 -16.37
C LYS A 692 -28.25 0.54 -15.34
N ARG A 693 -28.55 0.30 -14.06
CA ARG A 693 -28.42 1.30 -12.99
C ARG A 693 -27.13 1.19 -12.19
#